data_AF-A0A967LAS9-F1
#
_entry.id   AF-A0A967LAS9-F1
#
_cell.length_a   1.000
_cell.length_b   1.000
_cell.length_c   1.000
_cell.angle_alpha   90.00
_cell.angle_beta   90.00
_cell.angle_gamma   90.00
#
_symmetry.space_group_name_H-M   'P 1'
#
loop_
_entity.id
_entity.type
_entity.pdbx_description
1 polymer ?
#
loop_
_entity_poly.entity_id
_entity_poly.type
_entity_poly.pdbx_seq_one_letter_code
_entity_poly.pdbx_strand_id
1 'polypeptide(L)'
;LPADNVHPVLFEHPAGGVLVATTKLSQFVTARYAPLDAWEPVWRMILEWAQPNADLPALCWSPPLRPSYGRNAELPAGVERQALQRGAEWYRKSGLLVHPSWQGRYDLPANAGPPTADWPDGHRAGPGPGRDAAVGDGSLGLLEGFRSKIYHDGSQPVLWWRRADNHGESAGALALAGSVLRQPEFSRIGLNLADWLTGKSILYNGVFADPEHPAFGLCGWNDVPRYYHNANGFDQLWGDDNARAWLGLLRTATALRSNRYDERLAQQLLAMMRLTGNKGFIVKHWDVPSLARNGWEGSFLGDHEDLSPHYQAYVQACFLWAARATGFSLLRERATRAIARMMETYPHGWSATNDQFNQERARMLLPLAWLVRLDDTPEHREWLRRVATDLTSDMDACGAILTKISRGPASNEAYGTGETTLIQANGDPNTDLFYTANFALAGLHEAAAATGEAFYRDAEDKLVRFFCRVQVKSDSLPQFDGGWFRGFDYRRWEYWGSDADIGWSLYSMETGWIQGEVLSVLALRQLDTSLWDFTAASGIPRHFKTWRKRMLPDHLVRKAEKQAVPPAPEPVEEAPEPDLPVMPANPPPTWLTYHLAHPVRTVTGDPNCIFYWKGRYHLHYIIEDKAGISYAHVSSTDMLHWKWHPTTLTPSSMGHGMFSGTGFLTREGNPAIIYHGHGSGRNQIAFAEDDLLEKWSRPVPVEPKTKSGTLPPMRHWDPDCWLDGETYYALSGGRDPHLMKSSDLKNWEYLGSLLHDEIPDLGVPRDEDISCPNMFRLGDKWMLLCLSHWLGCRYYLGHFKDEKYVPESHGLMNWFCEFDKGHEDVDVFAPESVLTPDGRRVMWAWSRVKERLKGVPIQSSIQSLPRELSLPEDGILRIRPLRELETLRFDERSESDLKLESGTSYRLREISGDALEIRVVVQPGAAQKFGVRLYCDREGNRGFPITIEPRKKSMSLGETRVPFELKAAENLDLRIFLDKNLIEV
;
A
#
# COMPACT_ATOMS: atom_id res chain seq x y z
N LEU A 1 -31.08 -1.41 31.60
CA LEU A 1 -30.52 -1.65 30.25
C LEU A 1 -29.01 -1.46 30.36
N PRO A 2 -28.19 -2.13 29.53
CA PRO A 2 -26.75 -1.86 29.50
C PRO A 2 -26.49 -0.36 29.30
N ALA A 3 -25.32 0.12 29.76
CA ALA A 3 -24.91 1.50 29.57
C ALA A 3 -24.97 1.91 28.08
N ASP A 4 -25.21 3.19 27.80
CA ASP A 4 -25.23 3.71 26.44
C ASP A 4 -23.94 3.27 25.70
N ASN A 5 -24.11 2.75 24.48
CA ASN A 5 -23.05 2.19 23.61
C ASN A 5 -22.40 0.86 24.06
N VAL A 6 -22.99 0.11 24.99
CA VAL A 6 -22.57 -1.27 25.30
C VAL A 6 -23.62 -2.27 24.81
N HIS A 7 -23.20 -3.19 23.92
CA HIS A 7 -24.07 -4.22 23.34
C HIS A 7 -23.66 -5.63 23.83
N PRO A 8 -24.08 -6.04 25.04
CA PRO A 8 -23.68 -7.34 25.58
C PRO A 8 -24.25 -8.49 24.75
N VAL A 9 -23.41 -9.50 24.52
CA VAL A 9 -23.81 -10.77 23.88
C VAL A 9 -24.72 -11.59 24.82
N LEU A 10 -24.49 -11.47 26.13
CA LEU A 10 -25.23 -12.16 27.19
C LEU A 10 -25.34 -11.22 28.41
N PHE A 11 -26.54 -11.04 28.96
CA PHE A 11 -26.76 -10.20 30.15
C PHE A 11 -28.01 -10.63 30.94
N GLU A 12 -28.05 -10.31 32.23
CA GLU A 12 -29.26 -10.48 33.05
C GLU A 12 -30.21 -9.28 32.87
N HIS A 13 -31.49 -9.56 32.65
CA HIS A 13 -32.52 -8.54 32.51
C HIS A 13 -32.69 -7.77 33.84
N PRO A 14 -32.87 -6.43 33.85
CA PRO A 14 -32.99 -5.64 35.09
C PRO A 14 -34.14 -6.04 36.02
N ALA A 15 -35.15 -6.75 35.51
CA ALA A 15 -36.24 -7.31 36.32
C ALA A 15 -35.81 -8.53 37.16
N GLY A 16 -34.58 -9.04 36.96
CA GLY A 16 -34.03 -10.22 37.62
C GLY A 16 -34.57 -11.54 37.05
N GLY A 17 -33.80 -12.62 37.23
CA GLY A 17 -34.27 -13.99 36.96
C GLY A 17 -34.50 -14.33 35.49
N VAL A 18 -34.01 -13.50 34.57
CA VAL A 18 -34.04 -13.74 33.12
C VAL A 18 -32.68 -13.41 32.53
N LEU A 19 -32.05 -14.40 31.89
CA LEU A 19 -30.82 -14.22 31.13
C LEU A 19 -31.16 -14.06 29.64
N VAL A 20 -30.66 -12.99 29.03
CA VAL A 20 -30.92 -12.65 27.62
C VAL A 20 -29.63 -12.77 26.82
N ALA A 21 -29.67 -13.57 25.76
CA ALA A 21 -28.61 -13.65 24.76
C ALA A 21 -29.05 -12.94 23.48
N THR A 22 -28.22 -12.05 22.95
CA THR A 22 -28.47 -11.35 21.68
C THR A 22 -27.97 -12.13 20.47
N THR A 23 -27.34 -13.30 20.71
CA THR A 23 -26.94 -14.27 19.69
C THR A 23 -27.37 -15.69 20.08
N LYS A 24 -27.42 -16.59 19.09
CA LYS A 24 -27.83 -17.99 19.30
C LYS A 24 -26.67 -18.83 19.81
N LEU A 25 -26.44 -18.78 21.13
CA LEU A 25 -25.36 -19.52 21.78
C LEU A 25 -25.49 -21.05 21.61
N SER A 26 -26.72 -21.59 21.57
CA SER A 26 -26.98 -23.04 21.47
C SER A 26 -26.45 -23.72 20.20
N GLN A 27 -26.02 -22.96 19.19
CA GLN A 27 -25.38 -23.49 17.98
C GLN A 27 -23.86 -23.36 17.97
N PHE A 28 -23.21 -22.97 19.07
CA PHE A 28 -21.76 -22.71 19.10
C PHE A 28 -20.88 -23.83 18.53
N VAL A 29 -21.24 -25.11 18.72
CA VAL A 29 -20.53 -26.24 18.11
C VAL A 29 -20.72 -26.26 16.59
N THR A 30 -21.97 -26.22 16.12
CA THR A 30 -22.30 -26.24 14.68
C THR A 30 -21.77 -25.02 13.94
N ALA A 31 -21.92 -23.83 14.53
CA ALA A 31 -21.43 -22.55 14.03
C ALA A 31 -19.92 -22.35 14.26
N ARG A 32 -19.23 -23.36 14.83
CA ARG A 32 -17.77 -23.39 15.02
C ARG A 32 -17.22 -22.16 15.74
N TYR A 33 -17.89 -21.76 16.81
CA TYR A 33 -17.41 -20.66 17.63
C TYR A 33 -16.07 -21.03 18.28
N ALA A 34 -15.16 -20.08 18.30
CA ALA A 34 -13.79 -20.24 18.76
C ALA A 34 -13.36 -19.01 19.61
N PRO A 35 -12.27 -19.11 20.40
CA PRO A 35 -11.50 -20.34 20.65
C PRO A 35 -12.31 -21.31 21.51
N LEU A 36 -12.10 -22.62 21.37
CA LEU A 36 -13.03 -23.62 21.93
C LEU A 36 -13.01 -23.63 23.46
N ASP A 37 -11.84 -23.48 24.07
CA ASP A 37 -11.65 -23.42 25.52
C ASP A 37 -12.40 -22.26 26.19
N ALA A 38 -12.64 -21.15 25.48
CA ALA A 38 -13.41 -20.02 26.01
C ALA A 38 -14.91 -20.30 26.14
N TRP A 39 -15.46 -21.30 25.44
CA TRP A 39 -16.88 -21.62 25.46
C TRP A 39 -17.29 -22.49 26.64
N GLU A 40 -16.36 -23.24 27.24
CA GLU A 40 -16.68 -24.10 28.40
C GLU A 40 -17.10 -23.25 29.61
N PRO A 41 -16.34 -22.20 30.01
CA PRO A 41 -16.74 -21.34 31.12
C PRO A 41 -18.06 -20.60 30.86
N VAL A 42 -18.31 -20.17 29.61
CA VAL A 42 -19.55 -19.47 29.24
C VAL A 42 -20.77 -20.38 29.46
N TRP A 43 -20.71 -21.62 28.98
CA TRP A 43 -21.79 -22.57 29.16
C TRP A 43 -21.95 -23.04 30.59
N ARG A 44 -20.84 -23.25 31.30
CA ARG A 44 -20.87 -23.56 32.73
C ARG A 44 -21.61 -22.47 33.50
N MET A 45 -21.26 -21.21 33.28
CA MET A 45 -21.93 -20.06 33.90
C MET A 45 -23.43 -20.00 33.57
N ILE A 46 -23.83 -20.24 32.32
CA ILE A 46 -25.25 -20.27 31.92
C ILE A 46 -26.00 -21.41 32.65
N LEU A 47 -25.39 -22.60 32.74
CA LEU A 47 -26.00 -23.78 33.36
C LEU A 47 -26.06 -23.66 34.89
N GLU A 48 -25.03 -23.10 35.53
CA GLU A 48 -25.01 -22.80 36.97
C GLU A 48 -26.07 -21.74 37.31
N TRP A 49 -26.20 -20.70 36.48
CA TRP A 49 -27.25 -19.70 36.65
C TRP A 49 -28.65 -20.32 36.50
N ALA A 50 -28.85 -21.20 35.52
CA ALA A 50 -30.13 -21.87 35.30
C ALA A 50 -30.46 -22.92 36.38
N GLN A 51 -29.44 -23.56 36.97
CA GLN A 51 -29.60 -24.59 38.00
C GLN A 51 -28.53 -24.44 39.11
N PRO A 52 -28.69 -23.49 40.04
CA PRO A 52 -27.65 -23.15 41.04
C PRO A 52 -27.23 -24.27 42.00
N ASN A 53 -28.07 -25.30 42.13
CA ASN A 53 -27.85 -26.43 43.03
C ASN A 53 -27.60 -27.75 42.28
N ALA A 54 -27.45 -27.71 40.95
CA ALA A 54 -27.16 -28.91 40.16
C ALA A 54 -25.65 -29.20 40.16
N ASP A 55 -25.30 -30.47 40.30
CA ASP A 55 -23.95 -30.94 40.05
C ASP A 55 -23.76 -31.06 38.53
N LEU A 56 -23.04 -30.10 37.93
CA LEU A 56 -22.84 -30.06 36.49
C LEU A 56 -21.72 -31.01 36.05
N PRO A 57 -21.96 -31.87 35.05
CA PRO A 57 -20.91 -32.70 34.49
C PRO A 57 -19.83 -31.84 33.81
N ALA A 58 -18.65 -32.42 33.57
CA ALA A 58 -17.66 -31.82 32.69
C ALA A 58 -18.29 -31.61 31.29
N LEU A 59 -18.24 -30.37 30.81
CA LEU A 59 -18.80 -30.02 29.51
C LEU A 59 -17.77 -30.34 28.44
N CYS A 60 -18.01 -31.44 27.71
CA CYS A 60 -17.14 -31.89 26.63
C CYS A 60 -17.91 -31.94 25.31
N TRP A 61 -17.29 -31.49 24.22
CA TRP A 61 -17.82 -31.65 22.87
C TRP A 61 -16.72 -31.94 21.87
N SER A 62 -17.09 -32.53 20.74
CA SER A 62 -16.19 -32.77 19.62
C SER A 62 -16.34 -31.63 18.60
N PRO A 63 -15.28 -30.85 18.34
CA PRO A 63 -15.31 -29.84 17.29
C PRO A 63 -15.59 -30.48 15.92
N PRO A 64 -16.46 -29.89 15.08
CA PRO A 64 -16.72 -30.42 13.74
C PRO A 64 -15.45 -30.51 12.88
N LEU A 65 -14.52 -29.56 13.09
CA LEU A 65 -13.24 -29.46 12.39
C LEU A 65 -12.12 -29.47 13.43
N ARG A 66 -11.07 -30.25 13.17
CA ARG A 66 -9.90 -30.35 14.05
C ARG A 66 -8.62 -30.61 13.25
N PRO A 67 -7.43 -30.30 13.81
CA PRO A 67 -6.17 -30.78 13.27
C PRO A 67 -6.18 -32.31 13.17
N SER A 68 -5.50 -32.84 12.16
CA SER A 68 -5.37 -34.30 11.97
C SER A 68 -4.60 -34.96 13.12
N TYR A 69 -3.66 -34.22 13.72
CA TYR A 69 -2.83 -34.68 14.82
C TYR A 69 -2.63 -33.58 15.87
N GLY A 70 -2.46 -33.97 17.13
CA GLY A 70 -2.10 -33.05 18.21
C GLY A 70 -0.68 -32.50 18.06
N ARG A 71 -0.36 -31.40 18.75
CA ARG A 71 0.94 -30.69 18.67
C ARG A 71 2.14 -31.63 18.77
N ASN A 72 2.14 -32.46 19.82
CA ASN A 72 3.24 -33.36 20.16
C ASN A 72 2.97 -34.82 19.76
N ALA A 73 1.94 -35.08 18.95
CA ALA A 73 1.63 -36.44 18.52
C ALA A 73 2.77 -36.98 17.65
N GLU A 74 3.09 -38.26 17.84
CA GLU A 74 3.96 -39.01 16.94
C GLU A 74 3.24 -39.18 15.59
N LEU A 75 3.92 -38.80 14.50
CA LEU A 75 3.33 -38.96 13.17
C LEU A 75 3.61 -40.36 12.64
N PRO A 76 2.61 -41.00 12.00
CA PRO A 76 2.82 -42.33 11.42
C PRO A 76 3.83 -42.30 10.27
N ALA A 77 4.47 -43.44 10.02
CA ALA A 77 5.26 -43.62 8.81
C ALA A 77 4.38 -43.37 7.56
N GLY A 78 4.89 -42.59 6.61
CA GLY A 78 4.16 -42.22 5.40
C GLY A 78 3.08 -41.14 5.58
N VAL A 79 3.08 -40.39 6.70
CA VAL A 79 2.16 -39.27 6.94
C VAL A 79 2.13 -38.24 5.81
N GLU A 80 3.27 -37.93 5.19
CA GLU A 80 3.35 -37.00 4.06
C GLU A 80 2.54 -37.51 2.86
N ARG A 81 2.68 -38.81 2.53
CA ARG A 81 1.92 -39.47 1.48
C ARG A 81 0.43 -39.52 1.80
N GLN A 82 0.07 -39.72 3.06
CA GLN A 82 -1.33 -39.66 3.51
C GLN A 82 -1.90 -38.24 3.40
N ALA A 83 -1.14 -37.22 3.78
CA ALA A 83 -1.53 -35.82 3.64
C ALA A 83 -1.73 -35.43 2.17
N LEU A 84 -0.82 -35.87 1.28
CA LEU A 84 -0.94 -35.72 -0.17
C LEU A 84 -2.22 -36.37 -0.71
N GLN A 85 -2.50 -37.62 -0.32
CA GLN A 85 -3.73 -38.32 -0.72
C GLN A 85 -4.98 -37.57 -0.26
N ARG A 86 -5.01 -37.12 0.99
CA ARG A 86 -6.17 -36.45 1.58
C ARG A 86 -6.42 -35.08 0.95
N GLY A 87 -5.37 -34.31 0.68
CA GLY A 87 -5.54 -33.01 0.03
C GLY A 87 -5.88 -33.13 -1.46
N ALA A 88 -5.38 -34.15 -2.18
CA ALA A 88 -5.87 -34.43 -3.53
C ALA A 88 -7.36 -34.83 -3.53
N GLU A 89 -7.78 -35.64 -2.56
CA GLU A 89 -9.18 -36.03 -2.39
C GLU A 89 -10.09 -34.86 -1.96
N TRP A 90 -9.54 -33.86 -1.26
CA TRP A 90 -10.28 -32.66 -0.85
C TRP A 90 -10.90 -31.93 -2.04
N TYR A 91 -10.22 -31.81 -3.19
CA TYR A 91 -10.80 -31.17 -4.39
C TYR A 91 -12.10 -31.81 -4.86
N ARG A 92 -12.27 -33.12 -4.61
CA ARG A 92 -13.50 -33.84 -4.94
C ARG A 92 -14.56 -33.66 -3.87
N LYS A 93 -14.16 -33.74 -2.61
CA LYS A 93 -15.06 -33.58 -1.46
C LYS A 93 -15.58 -32.15 -1.29
N SER A 94 -14.81 -31.16 -1.73
CA SER A 94 -15.10 -29.74 -1.54
C SER A 94 -16.35 -29.26 -2.29
N GLY A 95 -16.72 -29.96 -3.37
CA GLY A 95 -17.80 -29.53 -4.26
C GLY A 95 -17.44 -28.32 -5.13
N LEU A 96 -16.16 -27.98 -5.25
CA LEU A 96 -15.69 -26.82 -6.02
C LEU A 96 -15.41 -27.13 -7.50
N LEU A 97 -15.29 -28.41 -7.87
CA LEU A 97 -15.15 -28.83 -9.27
C LEU A 97 -16.50 -28.69 -10.00
N VAL A 98 -16.55 -27.84 -11.03
CA VAL A 98 -17.81 -27.49 -11.71
C VAL A 98 -18.41 -28.70 -12.43
N HIS A 99 -19.66 -29.03 -12.10
CA HIS A 99 -20.39 -30.14 -12.70
C HIS A 99 -21.53 -29.65 -13.61
N PRO A 100 -21.81 -30.31 -14.76
CA PRO A 100 -22.88 -29.91 -15.67
C PRO A 100 -24.26 -29.77 -15.04
N SER A 101 -24.58 -30.57 -14.01
CA SER A 101 -25.90 -30.55 -13.37
C SER A 101 -26.21 -29.26 -12.61
N TRP A 102 -25.19 -28.49 -12.22
CA TRP A 102 -25.36 -27.24 -11.49
C TRP A 102 -24.60 -26.06 -12.09
N GLN A 103 -23.91 -26.25 -13.23
CA GLN A 103 -23.23 -25.16 -13.95
C GLN A 103 -24.17 -23.98 -14.26
N GLY A 104 -25.46 -24.24 -14.47
CA GLY A 104 -26.44 -23.17 -14.70
C GLY A 104 -26.54 -22.19 -13.55
N ARG A 105 -26.26 -22.61 -12.30
CA ARG A 105 -26.17 -21.73 -11.13
C ARG A 105 -24.93 -20.84 -11.18
N TYR A 106 -23.83 -21.36 -11.72
CA TYR A 106 -22.64 -20.56 -12.02
C TYR A 106 -22.91 -19.52 -13.10
N ASP A 107 -23.74 -19.81 -14.10
CA ASP A 107 -24.00 -18.87 -15.20
C ASP A 107 -24.99 -17.74 -14.83
N LEU A 108 -25.55 -17.75 -13.61
CA LEU A 108 -26.47 -16.72 -13.15
C LEU A 108 -25.75 -15.37 -12.92
N PRO A 109 -26.37 -14.23 -13.31
CA PRO A 109 -25.84 -12.91 -13.03
C PRO A 109 -25.96 -12.58 -11.54
N ALA A 110 -24.89 -12.03 -10.93
CA ALA A 110 -24.88 -11.65 -9.51
C ALA A 110 -24.16 -10.32 -9.24
N ASN A 111 -23.95 -9.50 -10.28
CA ASN A 111 -22.81 -8.57 -10.30
C ASN A 111 -23.22 -7.10 -10.08
N ALA A 112 -24.46 -6.79 -9.65
CA ALA A 112 -24.89 -5.39 -9.54
C ALA A 112 -26.14 -5.10 -8.66
N GLY A 113 -26.50 -5.95 -7.69
CA GLY A 113 -27.69 -5.72 -6.84
C GLY A 113 -27.44 -5.91 -5.35
N PRO A 114 -28.35 -5.44 -4.45
CA PRO A 114 -28.26 -5.72 -3.02
C PRO A 114 -28.21 -7.23 -2.76
N PRO A 115 -27.76 -7.67 -1.56
CA PRO A 115 -27.76 -9.08 -1.19
C PRO A 115 -29.08 -9.76 -1.55
N THR A 116 -29.01 -10.86 -2.31
CA THR A 116 -30.18 -11.67 -2.63
C THR A 116 -30.18 -12.91 -1.74
N ALA A 117 -31.28 -13.67 -1.73
CA ALA A 117 -31.33 -14.96 -1.04
C ALA A 117 -30.24 -15.93 -1.55
N ASP A 118 -29.92 -15.86 -2.85
CA ASP A 118 -28.90 -16.71 -3.48
C ASP A 118 -27.47 -16.19 -3.28
N TRP A 119 -27.31 -14.88 -3.06
CA TRP A 119 -26.04 -14.16 -2.89
C TRP A 119 -26.10 -13.24 -1.65
N PRO A 120 -26.20 -13.82 -0.44
CA PRO A 120 -26.46 -13.09 0.80
C PRO A 120 -25.31 -12.16 1.22
N ASP A 121 -24.13 -12.30 0.63
CA ASP A 121 -22.94 -11.50 0.94
C ASP A 121 -22.56 -10.52 -0.20
N GLY A 122 -23.39 -10.40 -1.25
CA GLY A 122 -23.06 -9.65 -2.48
C GLY A 122 -21.92 -10.31 -3.29
N HIS A 123 -21.61 -9.78 -4.48
CA HIS A 123 -20.44 -10.17 -5.29
C HIS A 123 -20.19 -11.69 -5.41
N ARG A 124 -21.13 -12.49 -5.94
CA ARG A 124 -20.91 -13.94 -6.20
C ARG A 124 -20.37 -14.78 -5.02
N ALA A 125 -20.50 -14.30 -3.77
CA ALA A 125 -20.27 -15.09 -2.57
C ALA A 125 -21.62 -15.63 -2.08
N GLY A 126 -21.79 -16.95 -2.08
CA GLY A 126 -23.08 -17.57 -1.79
C GLY A 126 -23.00 -19.04 -1.43
N PRO A 127 -24.12 -19.70 -1.09
CA PRO A 127 -24.12 -21.09 -0.67
C PRO A 127 -23.47 -21.99 -1.74
N GLY A 128 -22.68 -22.98 -1.33
CA GLY A 128 -22.14 -23.98 -2.26
C GLY A 128 -23.25 -24.81 -2.96
N PRO A 129 -22.89 -25.70 -3.89
CA PRO A 129 -23.85 -26.49 -4.65
C PRO A 129 -24.65 -27.50 -3.79
N GLY A 130 -24.26 -27.72 -2.54
CA GLY A 130 -24.88 -28.65 -1.60
C GLY A 130 -24.02 -29.89 -1.39
N ARG A 131 -24.20 -30.59 -0.26
CA ARG A 131 -23.36 -31.75 0.12
C ARG A 131 -23.53 -32.95 -0.81
N ASP A 132 -24.75 -33.15 -1.32
CA ASP A 132 -25.08 -34.28 -2.21
C ASP A 132 -24.99 -33.90 -3.69
N ALA A 133 -24.44 -32.72 -3.99
CA ALA A 133 -24.28 -32.27 -5.37
C ALA A 133 -23.24 -33.14 -6.10
N ALA A 134 -23.53 -33.45 -7.36
CA ALA A 134 -22.57 -34.13 -8.21
C ALA A 134 -21.27 -33.31 -8.37
N VAL A 135 -20.13 -34.00 -8.37
CA VAL A 135 -18.80 -33.40 -8.42
C VAL A 135 -18.27 -33.41 -9.84
N GLY A 136 -17.77 -32.27 -10.32
CA GLY A 136 -17.18 -32.14 -11.65
C GLY A 136 -15.89 -32.94 -11.80
N ASP A 137 -15.48 -33.19 -13.05
CA ASP A 137 -14.20 -33.83 -13.38
C ASP A 137 -13.11 -32.82 -13.76
N GLY A 138 -13.36 -31.52 -13.53
CA GLY A 138 -12.48 -30.41 -13.90
C GLY A 138 -12.68 -29.88 -15.33
N SER A 139 -13.48 -30.54 -16.18
CA SER A 139 -13.63 -30.14 -17.59
C SER A 139 -14.37 -28.80 -17.81
N LEU A 140 -14.97 -28.26 -16.74
CA LEU A 140 -15.66 -26.98 -16.65
C LEU A 140 -14.98 -25.96 -15.71
N GLY A 141 -13.77 -26.27 -15.25
CA GLY A 141 -13.03 -25.49 -14.27
C GLY A 141 -13.41 -25.79 -12.82
N LEU A 142 -12.85 -25.00 -11.91
CA LEU A 142 -13.09 -25.09 -10.46
C LEU A 142 -13.32 -23.71 -9.85
N LEU A 143 -14.18 -23.63 -8.84
CA LEU A 143 -14.42 -22.41 -8.08
C LEU A 143 -13.21 -22.07 -7.20
N GLU A 144 -12.97 -20.79 -6.94
CA GLU A 144 -11.80 -20.32 -6.20
C GLU A 144 -11.70 -20.96 -4.81
N GLY A 145 -12.77 -20.97 -4.01
CA GLY A 145 -12.68 -21.44 -2.64
C GLY A 145 -13.86 -21.10 -1.74
N PHE A 146 -13.62 -21.25 -0.43
CA PHE A 146 -14.55 -20.88 0.63
C PHE A 146 -14.15 -19.55 1.27
N ARG A 147 -15.14 -18.68 1.52
CA ARG A 147 -14.97 -17.42 2.25
C ARG A 147 -14.96 -17.67 3.76
N SER A 148 -14.32 -16.79 4.53
CA SER A 148 -14.13 -16.97 5.98
C SER A 148 -15.41 -16.94 6.82
N LYS A 149 -16.47 -16.26 6.37
CA LYS A 149 -17.72 -16.14 7.13
C LYS A 149 -18.35 -17.51 7.40
N ILE A 150 -18.61 -17.83 8.66
CA ILE A 150 -19.33 -19.05 9.06
C ILE A 150 -20.76 -18.69 9.46
N TYR A 151 -21.74 -19.31 8.80
CA TYR A 151 -23.15 -19.13 9.13
C TYR A 151 -23.53 -19.93 10.40
N HIS A 152 -24.65 -19.55 11.03
CA HIS A 152 -25.14 -20.17 12.26
C HIS A 152 -25.45 -21.68 12.12
N ASP A 153 -25.67 -22.16 10.89
CA ASP A 153 -25.86 -23.58 10.56
C ASP A 153 -24.53 -24.32 10.26
N GLY A 154 -23.40 -23.63 10.41
CA GLY A 154 -22.05 -24.14 10.17
C GLY A 154 -21.59 -24.10 8.72
N SER A 155 -22.44 -23.68 7.77
CA SER A 155 -22.06 -23.53 6.37
C SER A 155 -21.13 -22.33 6.15
N GLN A 156 -20.36 -22.34 5.05
CA GLN A 156 -19.55 -21.21 4.58
C GLN A 156 -19.95 -20.86 3.15
N PRO A 157 -19.92 -19.56 2.77
CA PRO A 157 -20.09 -19.15 1.40
C PRO A 157 -18.94 -19.68 0.54
N VAL A 158 -19.26 -20.05 -0.68
CA VAL A 158 -18.32 -20.35 -1.76
C VAL A 158 -18.14 -19.10 -2.62
N LEU A 159 -16.95 -18.92 -3.17
CA LEU A 159 -16.60 -17.85 -4.10
C LEU A 159 -16.88 -18.33 -5.53
N TRP A 160 -17.98 -17.87 -6.12
CA TRP A 160 -18.50 -18.37 -7.41
C TRP A 160 -17.86 -17.68 -8.63
N TRP A 161 -16.53 -17.77 -8.70
CA TRP A 161 -15.76 -17.39 -9.86
C TRP A 161 -14.57 -18.31 -10.08
N ARG A 162 -14.01 -18.25 -11.28
CA ARG A 162 -12.86 -19.04 -11.70
C ARG A 162 -11.66 -18.12 -11.90
N ARG A 163 -10.55 -18.42 -11.24
CA ARG A 163 -9.31 -17.64 -11.25
C ARG A 163 -8.14 -18.37 -11.92
N ALA A 164 -7.35 -17.67 -12.71
CA ALA A 164 -6.32 -18.30 -13.56
C ALA A 164 -5.19 -18.99 -12.76
N ASP A 165 -4.65 -18.30 -11.77
CA ASP A 165 -3.60 -18.79 -10.86
C ASP A 165 -4.07 -20.03 -10.09
N ASN A 166 -5.26 -19.94 -9.49
CA ASN A 166 -5.91 -21.04 -8.77
C ASN A 166 -6.08 -22.29 -9.66
N HIS A 167 -6.47 -22.12 -10.92
CA HIS A 167 -6.58 -23.21 -11.87
C HIS A 167 -5.23 -23.84 -12.22
N GLY A 168 -4.22 -23.00 -12.54
CA GLY A 168 -2.89 -23.49 -12.87
C GLY A 168 -2.28 -24.30 -11.74
N GLU A 169 -2.28 -23.74 -10.53
CA GLU A 169 -1.70 -24.37 -9.33
C GLU A 169 -2.42 -25.69 -8.98
N SER A 170 -3.76 -25.69 -9.00
CA SER A 170 -4.56 -26.90 -8.74
C SER A 170 -4.33 -27.99 -9.80
N ALA A 171 -4.23 -27.60 -11.07
CA ALA A 171 -3.93 -28.54 -12.16
C ALA A 171 -2.58 -29.22 -11.94
N GLY A 172 -1.56 -28.43 -11.59
CA GLY A 172 -0.21 -28.94 -11.31
C GLY A 172 -0.17 -29.88 -10.12
N ALA A 173 -0.83 -29.49 -9.02
CA ALA A 173 -0.92 -30.27 -7.80
C ALA A 173 -1.62 -31.62 -8.03
N LEU A 174 -2.77 -31.64 -8.70
CA LEU A 174 -3.51 -32.88 -8.98
C LEU A 174 -2.81 -33.78 -10.00
N ALA A 175 -2.15 -33.21 -11.00
CA ALA A 175 -1.34 -33.98 -11.95
C ALA A 175 -0.16 -34.67 -11.26
N LEU A 176 0.56 -33.95 -10.40
CA LEU A 176 1.64 -34.49 -9.56
C LEU A 176 1.12 -35.57 -8.61
N ALA A 177 0.06 -35.28 -7.86
CA ALA A 177 -0.55 -36.22 -6.93
C ALA A 177 -1.00 -37.51 -7.63
N GLY A 178 -1.66 -37.41 -8.80
CA GLY A 178 -2.07 -38.57 -9.58
C GLY A 178 -0.90 -39.43 -10.06
N SER A 179 0.21 -38.80 -10.45
CA SER A 179 1.44 -39.49 -10.84
C SER A 179 2.09 -40.22 -9.65
N VAL A 180 2.27 -39.53 -8.52
CA VAL A 180 2.91 -40.06 -7.30
C VAL A 180 2.08 -41.15 -6.62
N LEU A 181 0.78 -40.91 -6.47
CA LEU A 181 -0.14 -41.82 -5.80
C LEU A 181 -0.61 -42.96 -6.71
N ARG A 182 -0.29 -42.90 -8.01
CA ARG A 182 -0.77 -43.80 -9.06
C ARG A 182 -2.29 -43.83 -9.13
N GLN A 183 -2.90 -42.65 -9.03
CA GLN A 183 -4.34 -42.45 -9.14
C GLN A 183 -4.64 -41.67 -10.43
N PRO A 184 -4.98 -42.36 -11.54
CA PRO A 184 -5.14 -41.72 -12.85
C PRO A 184 -6.28 -40.70 -12.88
N GLU A 185 -7.21 -40.80 -11.93
CA GLU A 185 -8.29 -39.84 -11.78
C GLU A 185 -7.79 -38.44 -11.43
N PHE A 186 -6.84 -38.29 -10.50
CA PHE A 186 -6.27 -36.97 -10.18
C PHE A 186 -5.51 -36.39 -11.36
N SER A 187 -4.75 -37.22 -12.09
CA SER A 187 -4.09 -36.80 -13.33
C SER A 187 -5.08 -36.35 -14.40
N ARG A 188 -6.24 -37.01 -14.51
CA ARG A 188 -7.32 -36.61 -15.41
C ARG A 188 -7.95 -35.28 -15.01
N ILE A 189 -8.20 -35.06 -13.72
CA ILE A 189 -8.72 -33.77 -13.25
C ILE A 189 -7.70 -32.66 -13.53
N GLY A 190 -6.42 -32.88 -13.21
CA GLY A 190 -5.35 -31.91 -13.52
C GLY A 190 -5.25 -31.58 -15.02
N LEU A 191 -5.31 -32.60 -15.87
CA LEU A 191 -5.38 -32.43 -17.33
C LEU A 191 -6.59 -31.59 -17.76
N ASN A 192 -7.78 -31.94 -17.26
CA ASN A 192 -9.03 -31.27 -17.60
C ASN A 192 -9.02 -29.79 -17.19
N LEU A 193 -8.47 -29.47 -16.01
CA LEU A 193 -8.33 -28.10 -15.53
C LEU A 193 -7.38 -27.28 -16.41
N ALA A 194 -6.22 -27.84 -16.77
CA ALA A 194 -5.26 -27.17 -17.65
C ALA A 194 -5.83 -26.99 -19.08
N ASP A 195 -6.52 -28.00 -19.61
CA ASP A 195 -7.21 -27.92 -20.91
C ASP A 195 -8.36 -26.90 -20.89
N TRP A 196 -9.13 -26.83 -19.80
CA TRP A 196 -10.16 -25.82 -19.65
C TRP A 196 -9.55 -24.41 -19.61
N LEU A 197 -8.52 -24.21 -18.77
CA LEU A 197 -7.88 -22.91 -18.62
C LEU A 197 -7.30 -22.42 -19.96
N THR A 198 -6.51 -23.25 -20.64
CA THR A 198 -5.81 -22.84 -21.86
C THR A 198 -6.65 -22.90 -23.14
N GLY A 199 -7.68 -23.75 -23.19
CA GLY A 199 -8.46 -24.02 -24.41
C GLY A 199 -9.91 -23.53 -24.41
N LYS A 200 -10.52 -23.28 -23.25
CA LYS A 200 -11.94 -22.89 -23.14
C LYS A 200 -12.17 -21.57 -22.40
N SER A 201 -11.30 -21.23 -21.46
CA SER A 201 -11.52 -20.09 -20.57
C SER A 201 -11.29 -18.75 -21.27
N ILE A 202 -12.12 -17.75 -20.97
CA ILE A 202 -11.90 -16.36 -21.38
C ILE A 202 -10.56 -15.81 -20.85
N LEU A 203 -10.00 -16.41 -19.79
CA LEU A 203 -8.77 -15.97 -19.15
C LEU A 203 -7.52 -16.18 -19.99
N TYR A 204 -7.54 -17.09 -20.99
CA TYR A 204 -6.41 -17.35 -21.89
C TYR A 204 -6.78 -17.23 -23.38
N ASN A 205 -8.05 -16.99 -23.67
CA ASN A 205 -8.59 -16.87 -25.04
C ASN A 205 -9.02 -15.43 -25.33
N GLY A 206 -9.59 -15.18 -26.52
CA GLY A 206 -9.90 -13.82 -26.96
C GLY A 206 -8.63 -12.99 -27.14
N VAL A 207 -8.56 -11.81 -26.50
CA VAL A 207 -7.40 -10.89 -26.58
C VAL A 207 -6.08 -11.52 -26.13
N PHE A 208 -6.13 -12.53 -25.26
CA PHE A 208 -4.96 -13.26 -24.78
C PHE A 208 -4.44 -14.30 -25.79
N ALA A 209 -5.24 -14.65 -26.79
CA ALA A 209 -4.87 -15.54 -27.89
C ALA A 209 -4.74 -14.82 -29.24
N ASP A 210 -5.00 -13.52 -29.28
CA ASP A 210 -4.84 -12.67 -30.47
C ASP A 210 -3.39 -12.17 -30.58
N PRO A 211 -2.59 -12.63 -31.55
CA PRO A 211 -1.18 -12.26 -31.67
C PRO A 211 -0.94 -10.79 -31.99
N GLU A 212 -1.96 -10.06 -32.45
CA GLU A 212 -1.86 -8.63 -32.75
C GLU A 212 -2.19 -7.75 -31.54
N HIS A 213 -2.74 -8.34 -30.47
CA HIS A 213 -3.11 -7.61 -29.27
C HIS A 213 -1.92 -7.49 -28.28
N PRO A 214 -1.72 -6.32 -27.62
CA PRO A 214 -0.66 -6.15 -26.61
C PRO A 214 -0.69 -7.17 -25.47
N ALA A 215 -1.88 -7.61 -25.04
CA ALA A 215 -2.08 -8.61 -23.99
C ALA A 215 -1.82 -10.08 -24.43
N PHE A 216 -1.44 -10.32 -25.69
CA PHE A 216 -1.23 -11.68 -26.21
C PHE A 216 -0.34 -12.54 -25.31
N GLY A 217 -0.76 -13.76 -24.98
CA GLY A 217 -0.01 -14.68 -24.15
C GLY A 217 -0.08 -14.42 -22.63
N LEU A 218 -0.59 -13.29 -22.16
CA LEU A 218 -0.94 -13.11 -20.73
C LEU A 218 -2.21 -13.90 -20.39
N CYS A 219 -2.57 -13.93 -19.11
CA CYS A 219 -3.88 -14.36 -18.65
C CYS A 219 -4.57 -13.32 -17.77
N GLY A 220 -5.89 -13.25 -17.91
CA GLY A 220 -6.77 -12.45 -17.06
C GLY A 220 -6.91 -13.05 -15.65
N TRP A 221 -7.27 -12.22 -14.68
CA TRP A 221 -7.33 -12.60 -13.27
C TRP A 221 -8.48 -13.58 -12.94
N ASN A 222 -9.73 -13.15 -13.11
CA ASN A 222 -10.92 -13.97 -12.86
C ASN A 222 -11.96 -13.80 -13.98
N ASP A 223 -12.86 -14.75 -14.18
CA ASP A 223 -13.78 -14.77 -15.33
C ASP A 223 -15.10 -14.02 -15.10
N VAL A 224 -15.18 -13.17 -14.07
CA VAL A 224 -16.40 -12.43 -13.73
C VAL A 224 -16.50 -11.13 -14.54
N PRO A 225 -17.58 -10.93 -15.31
CA PRO A 225 -17.86 -9.63 -15.92
C PRO A 225 -18.30 -8.63 -14.85
N ARG A 226 -17.89 -7.36 -14.92
CA ARG A 226 -18.21 -6.36 -13.88
C ARG A 226 -17.88 -6.85 -12.45
N TYR A 227 -16.67 -7.37 -12.29
CA TYR A 227 -16.18 -7.88 -11.01
C TYR A 227 -16.12 -6.80 -9.95
N TYR A 228 -15.71 -5.57 -10.30
CA TYR A 228 -15.65 -4.42 -9.40
C TYR A 228 -16.13 -3.17 -10.14
N HIS A 229 -17.27 -2.62 -9.70
CA HIS A 229 -18.02 -1.58 -10.43
C HIS A 229 -18.24 -1.96 -11.92
N ASN A 230 -17.64 -1.22 -12.85
CA ASN A 230 -17.75 -1.47 -14.29
C ASN A 230 -16.56 -2.28 -14.85
N ALA A 231 -15.56 -2.61 -14.03
CA ALA A 231 -14.36 -3.33 -14.46
C ALA A 231 -14.63 -4.84 -14.51
N ASN A 232 -14.27 -5.50 -15.61
CA ASN A 232 -14.30 -6.96 -15.69
C ASN A 232 -13.07 -7.54 -14.97
N GLY A 233 -13.26 -8.68 -14.31
CA GLY A 233 -12.17 -9.41 -13.67
C GLY A 233 -11.16 -9.93 -14.68
N PHE A 234 -11.62 -10.34 -15.87
CA PHE A 234 -10.76 -10.90 -16.92
C PHE A 234 -9.95 -9.82 -17.63
N ASP A 235 -10.28 -8.54 -17.41
CA ASP A 235 -9.48 -7.41 -17.89
C ASP A 235 -8.37 -7.02 -16.90
N GLN A 236 -8.34 -7.57 -15.68
CA GLN A 236 -7.31 -7.29 -14.68
C GLN A 236 -6.11 -8.23 -14.88
N LEU A 237 -4.91 -7.67 -14.95
CA LEU A 237 -3.65 -8.39 -15.19
C LEU A 237 -2.68 -8.14 -14.05
N TRP A 238 -2.34 -9.20 -13.32
CA TRP A 238 -1.33 -9.19 -12.26
C TRP A 238 -0.13 -10.04 -12.67
N GLY A 239 1.07 -9.49 -12.52
CA GLY A 239 2.31 -10.19 -12.89
C GLY A 239 2.51 -11.49 -12.10
N ASP A 240 2.29 -11.44 -10.78
CA ASP A 240 2.39 -12.61 -9.89
C ASP A 240 1.41 -13.73 -10.27
N ASP A 241 0.14 -13.39 -10.51
CA ASP A 241 -0.88 -14.37 -10.90
C ASP A 241 -0.53 -15.05 -12.24
N ASN A 242 0.00 -14.28 -13.19
CA ASN A 242 0.49 -14.82 -14.45
C ASN A 242 1.66 -15.80 -14.24
N ALA A 243 2.60 -15.46 -13.36
CA ALA A 243 3.73 -16.34 -13.03
C ALA A 243 3.27 -17.62 -12.31
N ARG A 244 2.31 -17.53 -11.38
CA ARG A 244 1.78 -18.68 -10.65
C ARG A 244 0.95 -19.61 -11.53
N ALA A 245 0.10 -19.06 -12.39
CA ALA A 245 -0.60 -19.84 -13.42
C ALA A 245 0.39 -20.57 -14.34
N TRP A 246 1.45 -19.88 -14.75
CA TRP A 246 2.52 -20.44 -15.58
C TRP A 246 3.25 -21.61 -14.90
N LEU A 247 3.66 -21.45 -13.64
CA LEU A 247 4.33 -22.52 -12.87
C LEU A 247 3.41 -23.74 -12.69
N GLY A 248 2.14 -23.53 -12.42
CA GLY A 248 1.14 -24.60 -12.30
C GLY A 248 0.95 -25.39 -13.60
N LEU A 249 0.86 -24.71 -14.74
CA LEU A 249 0.79 -25.35 -16.05
C LEU A 249 2.11 -26.07 -16.43
N LEU A 250 3.27 -25.53 -16.06
CA LEU A 250 4.56 -26.21 -16.23
C LEU A 250 4.63 -27.51 -15.43
N ARG A 251 4.19 -27.49 -14.16
CA ARG A 251 4.06 -28.69 -13.31
C ARG A 251 3.14 -29.72 -13.97
N THR A 252 2.00 -29.27 -14.48
CA THR A 252 1.00 -30.12 -15.15
C THR A 252 1.58 -30.81 -16.39
N ALA A 253 2.16 -30.03 -17.31
CA ALA A 253 2.79 -30.54 -18.53
C ALA A 253 3.81 -31.64 -18.21
N THR A 254 4.70 -31.36 -17.25
CA THR A 254 5.79 -32.26 -16.86
C THR A 254 5.25 -33.53 -16.19
N ALA A 255 4.34 -33.41 -15.22
CA ALA A 255 3.75 -34.55 -14.53
C ALA A 255 2.98 -35.49 -15.47
N LEU A 256 2.32 -34.93 -16.49
CA LEU A 256 1.61 -35.70 -17.52
C LEU A 256 2.49 -36.13 -18.70
N ARG A 257 3.78 -35.78 -18.69
CA ARG A 257 4.73 -36.04 -19.79
C ARG A 257 4.20 -35.54 -21.15
N SER A 258 3.61 -34.35 -21.14
CA SER A 258 2.93 -33.74 -22.27
C SER A 258 3.64 -32.45 -22.68
N ASN A 259 3.76 -32.22 -23.98
CA ASN A 259 4.25 -30.96 -24.55
C ASN A 259 3.12 -30.00 -24.96
N ARG A 260 1.86 -30.35 -24.65
CA ARG A 260 0.66 -29.65 -25.12
C ARG A 260 0.66 -28.15 -24.80
N TYR A 261 1.25 -27.76 -23.67
CA TYR A 261 1.23 -26.37 -23.18
C TYR A 261 2.53 -25.62 -23.45
N ASP A 262 3.57 -26.28 -23.98
CA ASP A 262 4.91 -25.69 -24.13
C ASP A 262 4.90 -24.40 -24.97
N GLU A 263 4.10 -24.38 -26.04
CA GLU A 263 3.96 -23.18 -26.87
C GLU A 263 3.29 -22.03 -26.13
N ARG A 264 2.19 -22.30 -25.42
CA ARG A 264 1.47 -21.29 -24.64
C ARG A 264 2.33 -20.73 -23.51
N LEU A 265 3.08 -21.60 -22.84
CA LEU A 265 4.01 -21.22 -21.78
C LEU A 265 5.18 -20.37 -22.32
N ALA A 266 5.66 -20.64 -23.52
CA ALA A 266 6.66 -19.79 -24.18
C ALA A 266 6.09 -18.40 -24.49
N GLN A 267 4.86 -18.30 -24.98
CA GLN A 267 4.17 -17.03 -25.24
C GLN A 267 3.98 -16.22 -23.95
N GLN A 268 3.55 -16.86 -22.87
CA GLN A 268 3.31 -16.19 -21.59
C GLN A 268 4.58 -15.64 -20.94
N LEU A 269 5.71 -16.37 -21.02
CA LEU A 269 7.02 -15.85 -20.60
C LEU A 269 7.40 -14.56 -21.35
N LEU A 270 7.24 -14.58 -22.67
CA LEU A 270 7.52 -13.42 -23.51
C LEU A 270 6.55 -12.27 -23.23
N ALA A 271 5.30 -12.57 -22.91
CA ALA A 271 4.30 -11.57 -22.56
C ALA A 271 4.61 -10.89 -21.22
N MET A 272 4.99 -11.65 -20.18
CA MET A 272 5.50 -11.07 -18.94
C MET A 272 6.77 -10.25 -19.17
N MET A 273 7.68 -10.73 -20.02
CA MET A 273 8.90 -10.01 -20.38
C MET A 273 8.60 -8.65 -21.04
N ARG A 274 7.58 -8.57 -21.91
CA ARG A 274 7.13 -7.31 -22.53
C ARG A 274 6.63 -6.28 -21.52
N LEU A 275 6.17 -6.71 -20.35
CA LEU A 275 5.72 -5.82 -19.27
C LEU A 275 6.80 -5.55 -18.22
N THR A 276 8.00 -6.10 -18.40
CA THR A 276 9.13 -5.95 -17.48
C THR A 276 10.05 -4.83 -17.97
N GLY A 277 10.42 -3.89 -17.10
CA GLY A 277 11.33 -2.79 -17.41
C GLY A 277 12.81 -3.18 -17.44
N ASN A 278 13.72 -2.25 -17.74
CA ASN A 278 15.16 -2.55 -17.77
C ASN A 278 15.74 -2.83 -16.38
N LYS A 279 15.14 -2.27 -15.32
CA LYS A 279 15.47 -2.62 -13.93
C LYS A 279 15.07 -4.04 -13.55
N GLY A 280 14.24 -4.69 -14.37
CA GLY A 280 13.81 -6.07 -14.21
C GLY A 280 12.52 -6.27 -13.43
N PHE A 281 11.89 -5.19 -12.98
CA PHE A 281 10.57 -5.24 -12.36
C PHE A 281 9.49 -5.34 -13.43
N ILE A 282 8.44 -6.12 -13.16
CA ILE A 282 7.21 -6.08 -13.95
C ILE A 282 6.29 -5.01 -13.38
N VAL A 283 5.52 -4.34 -14.23
CA VAL A 283 4.46 -3.46 -13.75
C VAL A 283 3.44 -4.31 -12.98
N LYS A 284 3.22 -3.99 -11.70
CA LYS A 284 2.39 -4.79 -10.77
C LYS A 284 1.00 -5.14 -11.32
N HIS A 285 0.35 -4.17 -11.97
CA HIS A 285 -1.01 -4.24 -12.45
C HIS A 285 -1.19 -3.52 -13.78
N TRP A 286 -1.94 -4.13 -14.68
CA TRP A 286 -2.49 -3.51 -15.88
C TRP A 286 -3.98 -3.87 -16.02
N ASP A 287 -4.75 -2.95 -16.61
CA ASP A 287 -6.02 -3.32 -17.24
C ASP A 287 -5.85 -3.51 -18.76
N VAL A 288 -6.53 -4.51 -19.32
CA VAL A 288 -6.49 -4.85 -20.75
C VAL A 288 -6.81 -3.63 -21.64
N PRO A 289 -7.86 -2.82 -21.37
CA PRO A 289 -8.12 -1.61 -22.15
C PRO A 289 -6.97 -0.59 -22.15
N SER A 290 -6.32 -0.35 -21.01
CA SER A 290 -5.16 0.55 -20.94
C SER A 290 -3.96 -0.01 -21.69
N LEU A 291 -3.69 -1.31 -21.57
CA LEU A 291 -2.61 -1.96 -22.30
C LEU A 291 -2.84 -1.92 -23.82
N ALA A 292 -4.10 -2.08 -24.26
CA ALA A 292 -4.48 -1.95 -25.66
C ALA A 292 -4.25 -0.53 -26.21
N ARG A 293 -4.52 0.51 -25.40
CA ARG A 293 -4.32 1.91 -25.79
C ARG A 293 -2.84 2.32 -25.81
N ASN A 294 -2.08 1.89 -24.81
CA ASN A 294 -0.73 2.40 -24.56
C ASN A 294 0.37 1.54 -25.20
N GLY A 295 0.05 0.29 -25.58
CA GLY A 295 1.07 -0.68 -25.98
C GLY A 295 1.91 -1.17 -24.78
N TRP A 296 2.86 -2.05 -25.05
CA TRP A 296 3.72 -2.67 -24.02
C TRP A 296 5.16 -2.15 -24.10
N GLU A 297 5.55 -1.55 -25.21
CA GLU A 297 6.92 -1.14 -25.53
C GLU A 297 7.46 -0.11 -24.53
N GLY A 298 6.60 0.78 -24.03
CA GLY A 298 6.95 1.75 -22.99
C GLY A 298 7.31 1.06 -21.66
N SER A 299 6.55 0.04 -21.27
CA SER A 299 6.86 -0.78 -20.10
C SER A 299 8.18 -1.54 -20.30
N PHE A 300 8.36 -2.16 -21.47
CA PHE A 300 9.56 -2.93 -21.78
C PHE A 300 10.85 -2.10 -21.74
N LEU A 301 10.81 -0.87 -22.23
CA LEU A 301 11.98 0.02 -22.31
C LEU A 301 12.10 0.99 -21.12
N GLY A 302 11.12 0.99 -20.20
CA GLY A 302 11.10 1.87 -19.04
C GLY A 302 11.91 1.33 -17.86
N ASP A 303 12.13 2.19 -16.86
CA ASP A 303 12.95 1.90 -15.68
C ASP A 303 12.13 1.89 -14.38
N HIS A 304 10.89 1.41 -14.46
CA HIS A 304 10.01 1.28 -13.30
C HIS A 304 10.57 0.29 -12.28
N GLU A 305 10.24 0.54 -11.02
CA GLU A 305 10.72 -0.21 -9.86
C GLU A 305 9.56 -0.50 -8.93
N ASP A 306 9.52 -1.71 -8.38
CA ASP A 306 8.54 -2.15 -7.39
C ASP A 306 9.22 -3.09 -6.41
N LEU A 307 9.53 -2.59 -5.20
CA LEU A 307 10.26 -3.34 -4.17
C LEU A 307 9.34 -4.25 -3.35
N SER A 308 8.34 -4.88 -3.98
CA SER A 308 7.43 -5.83 -3.35
C SER A 308 7.70 -7.25 -3.86
N PRO A 309 8.41 -8.10 -3.08
CA PRO A 309 8.56 -9.52 -3.41
C PRO A 309 7.22 -10.22 -3.70
N HIS A 310 6.11 -9.78 -3.08
CA HIS A 310 4.75 -10.22 -3.35
C HIS A 310 4.40 -10.24 -4.84
N TYR A 311 4.70 -9.14 -5.54
CA TYR A 311 4.35 -8.99 -6.96
C TYR A 311 5.46 -9.43 -7.91
N GLN A 312 6.70 -9.53 -7.42
CA GLN A 312 7.88 -9.63 -8.27
C GLN A 312 8.56 -11.00 -8.20
N ALA A 313 8.64 -11.63 -7.03
CA ALA A 313 9.54 -12.76 -6.78
C ALA A 313 9.27 -13.97 -7.71
N TYR A 314 8.01 -14.32 -7.92
CA TYR A 314 7.62 -15.45 -8.76
C TYR A 314 7.83 -15.18 -10.25
N VAL A 315 7.71 -13.91 -10.68
CA VAL A 315 8.07 -13.49 -12.04
C VAL A 315 9.57 -13.67 -12.26
N GLN A 316 10.39 -13.25 -11.28
CA GLN A 316 11.84 -13.46 -11.36
C GLN A 316 12.20 -14.95 -11.37
N ALA A 317 11.53 -15.79 -10.59
CA ALA A 317 11.71 -17.24 -10.65
C ALA A 317 11.42 -17.79 -12.06
N CYS A 318 10.28 -17.43 -12.66
CA CYS A 318 9.94 -17.80 -14.04
C CYS A 318 11.02 -17.38 -15.04
N PHE A 319 11.58 -16.17 -14.91
CA PHE A 319 12.65 -15.69 -15.76
C PHE A 319 13.99 -16.41 -15.54
N LEU A 320 14.37 -16.74 -14.31
CA LEU A 320 15.57 -17.52 -14.02
C LEU A 320 15.47 -18.95 -14.60
N TRP A 321 14.31 -19.59 -14.44
CA TRP A 321 14.05 -20.89 -15.04
C TRP A 321 14.15 -20.82 -16.57
N ALA A 322 13.53 -19.79 -17.16
CA ALA A 322 13.52 -19.61 -18.61
C ALA A 322 14.91 -19.24 -19.15
N ALA A 323 15.70 -18.49 -18.39
CA ALA A 323 17.08 -18.16 -18.73
C ALA A 323 17.94 -19.44 -18.82
N ARG A 324 17.83 -20.34 -17.83
CA ARG A 324 18.47 -21.67 -17.91
C ARG A 324 18.02 -22.42 -19.16
N ALA A 325 16.71 -22.51 -19.37
CA ALA A 325 16.14 -23.39 -20.39
C ALA A 325 16.39 -22.89 -21.83
N THR A 326 16.44 -21.57 -22.03
CA THR A 326 16.49 -20.95 -23.36
C THR A 326 17.85 -20.34 -23.71
N GLY A 327 18.66 -19.99 -22.71
CA GLY A 327 19.92 -19.26 -22.89
C GLY A 327 19.74 -17.78 -23.30
N PHE A 328 18.53 -17.22 -23.24
CA PHE A 328 18.29 -15.82 -23.59
C PHE A 328 18.73 -14.89 -22.45
N SER A 329 19.82 -14.15 -22.65
CA SER A 329 20.54 -13.42 -21.59
C SER A 329 19.69 -12.37 -20.89
N LEU A 330 18.83 -11.65 -21.61
CA LEU A 330 18.02 -10.57 -21.06
C LEU A 330 17.09 -11.04 -19.92
N LEU A 331 16.61 -12.31 -19.95
CA LEU A 331 15.85 -12.89 -18.85
C LEU A 331 16.68 -12.99 -17.58
N ARG A 332 17.92 -13.50 -17.69
CA ARG A 332 18.85 -13.61 -16.56
C ARG A 332 19.21 -12.22 -16.04
N GLU A 333 19.56 -11.30 -16.94
CA GLU A 333 20.01 -9.95 -16.59
C GLU A 333 18.95 -9.19 -15.81
N ARG A 334 17.70 -9.18 -16.31
CA ARG A 334 16.59 -8.50 -15.64
C ARG A 334 16.22 -9.14 -14.32
N ALA A 335 16.13 -10.47 -14.27
CA ALA A 335 15.82 -11.16 -13.03
C ALA A 335 16.89 -10.92 -11.95
N THR A 336 18.17 -11.04 -12.33
CA THR A 336 19.29 -10.81 -11.41
C THR A 336 19.31 -9.35 -10.92
N ARG A 337 19.04 -8.39 -11.80
CA ARG A 337 19.01 -6.95 -11.45
C ARG A 337 17.88 -6.62 -10.49
N ALA A 338 16.67 -7.13 -10.72
CA ALA A 338 15.55 -6.92 -9.82
C ALA A 338 15.78 -7.59 -8.45
N ILE A 339 16.32 -8.81 -8.44
CA ILE A 339 16.69 -9.52 -7.22
C ILE A 339 17.75 -8.74 -6.45
N ALA A 340 18.84 -8.32 -7.10
CA ALA A 340 19.89 -7.53 -6.48
C ALA A 340 19.32 -6.24 -5.88
N ARG A 341 18.48 -5.52 -6.62
CA ARG A 341 17.85 -4.29 -6.15
C ARG A 341 16.95 -4.51 -4.93
N MET A 342 16.18 -5.60 -4.89
CA MET A 342 15.42 -5.98 -3.70
C MET A 342 16.37 -6.35 -2.54
N MET A 343 17.47 -7.08 -2.78
CA MET A 343 18.40 -7.47 -1.73
C MET A 343 19.23 -6.30 -1.16
N GLU A 344 19.58 -5.31 -1.98
CA GLU A 344 20.24 -4.06 -1.54
C GLU A 344 19.42 -3.30 -0.49
N THR A 345 18.10 -3.32 -0.64
CA THR A 345 17.17 -2.59 0.23
C THR A 345 16.64 -3.44 1.39
N TYR A 346 17.06 -4.71 1.48
CA TYR A 346 16.58 -5.63 2.49
C TYR A 346 17.09 -5.31 3.92
N PRO A 347 16.23 -5.41 4.96
CA PRO A 347 14.78 -5.65 4.88
C PRO A 347 13.95 -4.36 4.71
N HIS A 348 14.47 -3.21 5.12
CA HIS A 348 13.63 -2.04 5.41
C HIS A 348 13.06 -1.28 4.20
N GLY A 349 13.59 -1.50 2.99
CA GLY A 349 13.08 -0.86 1.78
C GLY A 349 12.03 -1.69 1.02
N TRP A 350 11.66 -2.87 1.53
CA TRP A 350 10.60 -3.67 0.91
C TRP A 350 9.20 -3.10 1.22
N SER A 351 8.35 -3.07 0.22
CA SER A 351 6.92 -2.76 0.38
C SER A 351 6.17 -4.04 0.73
N ALA A 352 5.80 -4.18 2.01
CA ALA A 352 5.07 -5.33 2.51
C ALA A 352 3.59 -5.23 2.12
N THR A 353 3.11 -6.17 1.30
CA THR A 353 1.69 -6.33 1.03
C THR A 353 0.96 -6.73 2.32
N ASN A 354 -0.31 -6.34 2.49
CA ASN A 354 -1.15 -6.66 3.66
C ASN A 354 -0.49 -6.41 5.03
N ASP A 355 0.47 -5.48 5.07
CA ASP A 355 1.29 -5.17 6.24
C ASP A 355 2.06 -6.38 6.81
N GLN A 356 2.27 -7.47 6.07
CA GLN A 356 2.93 -8.68 6.56
C GLN A 356 4.35 -8.85 5.99
N PHE A 357 5.35 -8.90 6.86
CA PHE A 357 6.75 -8.93 6.42
C PHE A 357 7.27 -10.34 6.10
N ASN A 358 6.79 -11.37 6.81
CA ASN A 358 7.25 -12.74 6.61
C ASN A 358 6.76 -13.36 5.29
N GLN A 359 5.65 -12.87 4.71
CA GLN A 359 5.25 -13.29 3.37
C GLN A 359 6.24 -12.85 2.29
N GLU A 360 6.79 -11.64 2.41
CA GLU A 360 7.77 -11.12 1.44
C GLU A 360 9.04 -11.98 1.45
N ARG A 361 9.52 -12.32 2.65
CA ARG A 361 10.65 -13.24 2.86
C ARG A 361 10.36 -14.61 2.26
N ALA A 362 9.19 -15.18 2.56
CA ALA A 362 8.78 -16.49 2.09
C ALA A 362 8.78 -16.57 0.56
N ARG A 363 8.25 -15.55 -0.13
CA ARG A 363 8.24 -15.51 -1.59
C ARG A 363 9.61 -15.32 -2.20
N MET A 364 10.47 -14.53 -1.57
CA MET A 364 11.82 -14.24 -2.08
C MET A 364 12.75 -15.47 -2.07
N LEU A 365 12.46 -16.50 -1.26
CA LEU A 365 13.26 -17.72 -1.20
C LEU A 365 13.34 -18.47 -2.54
N LEU A 366 12.23 -18.55 -3.28
CA LEU A 366 12.17 -19.28 -4.56
C LEU A 366 13.15 -18.70 -5.61
N PRO A 367 13.08 -17.41 -5.99
CA PRO A 367 14.03 -16.85 -6.94
C PRO A 367 15.47 -16.86 -6.42
N LEU A 368 15.72 -16.68 -5.12
CA LEU A 368 17.08 -16.76 -4.56
C LEU A 368 17.67 -18.18 -4.68
N ALA A 369 16.89 -19.21 -4.37
CA ALA A 369 17.31 -20.60 -4.54
C ALA A 369 17.65 -20.92 -6.01
N TRP A 370 16.83 -20.43 -6.94
CA TRP A 370 17.05 -20.62 -8.36
C TRP A 370 18.19 -19.75 -8.92
N LEU A 371 18.46 -18.59 -8.31
CA LEU A 371 19.61 -17.77 -8.65
C LEU A 371 20.92 -18.47 -8.27
N VAL A 372 21.00 -19.07 -7.08
CA VAL A 372 22.16 -19.91 -6.67
C VAL A 372 22.37 -21.08 -7.64
N ARG A 373 21.30 -21.67 -8.17
CA ARG A 373 21.39 -22.74 -9.18
C ARG A 373 21.94 -22.28 -10.52
N LEU A 374 21.60 -21.06 -10.92
CA LEU A 374 22.01 -20.49 -12.21
C LEU A 374 23.41 -19.88 -12.13
N ASP A 375 23.75 -19.31 -10.98
CA ASP A 375 24.96 -18.55 -10.72
C ASP A 375 25.36 -18.68 -9.24
N ASP A 376 26.14 -19.71 -8.93
CA ASP A 376 26.50 -20.03 -7.54
C ASP A 376 27.66 -19.16 -7.05
N THR A 377 27.33 -17.99 -6.48
CA THR A 377 28.30 -17.04 -5.92
C THR A 377 28.18 -16.95 -4.40
N PRO A 378 29.26 -16.55 -3.69
CA PRO A 378 29.19 -16.29 -2.25
C PRO A 378 28.10 -15.27 -1.87
N GLU A 379 27.89 -14.25 -2.72
CA GLU A 379 26.86 -13.23 -2.54
C GLU A 379 25.44 -13.81 -2.67
N HIS A 380 25.15 -14.58 -3.72
CA HIS A 380 23.83 -15.18 -3.88
C HIS A 380 23.51 -16.19 -2.77
N ARG A 381 24.51 -16.94 -2.31
CA ARG A 381 24.38 -17.81 -1.13
C ARG A 381 24.12 -17.01 0.14
N GLU A 382 24.79 -15.88 0.32
CA GLU A 382 24.58 -14.99 1.47
C GLU A 382 23.17 -14.39 1.47
N TRP A 383 22.68 -13.89 0.32
CA TRP A 383 21.31 -13.41 0.19
C TRP A 383 20.27 -14.47 0.55
N LEU A 384 20.40 -15.68 0.00
CA LEU A 384 19.52 -16.80 0.32
C LEU A 384 19.58 -17.15 1.82
N ARG A 385 20.79 -17.26 2.37
CA ARG A 385 20.99 -17.59 3.79
C ARG A 385 20.41 -16.52 4.70
N ARG A 386 20.57 -15.24 4.37
CA ARG A 386 20.07 -14.11 5.16
C ARG A 386 18.54 -14.12 5.22
N VAL A 387 17.86 -14.20 4.07
CA VAL A 387 16.39 -14.23 4.03
C VAL A 387 15.84 -15.46 4.75
N ALA A 388 16.45 -16.63 4.54
CA ALA A 388 16.00 -17.87 5.19
C ALA A 388 16.27 -17.86 6.71
N THR A 389 17.39 -17.30 7.17
CA THR A 389 17.70 -17.15 8.61
C THR A 389 16.67 -16.26 9.29
N ASP A 390 16.38 -15.10 8.70
CA ASP A 390 15.39 -14.18 9.24
C ASP A 390 13.99 -14.82 9.29
N LEU A 391 13.56 -15.52 8.23
CA LEU A 391 12.27 -16.21 8.20
C LEU A 391 12.20 -17.34 9.23
N THR A 392 13.24 -18.17 9.32
CA THR A 392 13.27 -19.32 10.23
C THR A 392 13.52 -18.92 11.69
N SER A 393 14.02 -17.72 11.96
CA SER A 393 14.07 -17.15 13.30
C SER A 393 12.68 -16.98 13.94
N ASP A 394 11.64 -16.90 13.09
CA ASP A 394 10.24 -16.82 13.47
C ASP A 394 9.51 -18.16 13.43
N MET A 395 10.23 -19.26 13.21
CA MET A 395 9.67 -20.61 13.19
C MET A 395 9.65 -21.23 14.60
N ASP A 396 8.46 -21.58 15.09
CA ASP A 396 8.28 -22.35 16.33
C ASP A 396 8.87 -23.76 16.19
N ALA A 397 9.16 -24.40 17.32
CA ALA A 397 9.62 -25.80 17.36
C ALA A 397 8.64 -26.77 16.66
N CYS A 398 7.34 -26.44 16.62
CA CYS A 398 6.34 -27.24 15.92
C CYS A 398 6.35 -27.07 14.38
N GLY A 399 7.09 -26.09 13.85
CA GLY A 399 7.20 -25.75 12.43
C GLY A 399 6.30 -24.59 11.97
N ALA A 400 5.44 -24.05 12.83
CA ALA A 400 4.64 -22.86 12.52
C ALA A 400 5.54 -21.62 12.34
N ILE A 401 5.26 -20.77 11.36
CA ILE A 401 5.98 -19.51 11.15
C ILE A 401 5.12 -18.37 11.71
N LEU A 402 5.64 -17.64 12.69
CA LEU A 402 4.95 -16.52 13.31
C LEU A 402 4.65 -15.43 12.27
N THR A 403 3.39 -14.98 12.24
CA THR A 403 3.00 -13.80 11.45
C THR A 403 3.64 -12.55 12.04
N LYS A 404 4.27 -11.73 11.19
CA LYS A 404 4.87 -10.44 11.57
C LYS A 404 4.30 -9.32 10.74
N ILE A 405 3.85 -8.26 11.42
CA ILE A 405 3.14 -7.15 10.82
C ILE A 405 3.85 -5.81 11.05
N SER A 406 3.73 -4.90 10.09
CA SER A 406 4.04 -3.47 10.25
C SER A 406 2.92 -2.72 10.97
N ARG A 407 1.66 -3.08 10.68
CA ARG A 407 0.46 -2.44 11.22
C ARG A 407 -0.67 -3.45 11.31
N GLY A 408 -1.44 -3.41 12.41
CA GLY A 408 -2.70 -4.13 12.56
C GLY A 408 -3.91 -3.21 12.34
N PRO A 409 -5.14 -3.73 12.27
CA PRO A 409 -6.36 -2.93 12.21
C PRO A 409 -6.40 -1.85 13.31
N ALA A 410 -6.68 -0.59 12.95
CA ALA A 410 -6.59 0.54 13.88
C ALA A 410 -7.76 0.64 14.87
N SER A 411 -8.92 0.06 14.53
CA SER A 411 -10.12 0.03 15.36
C SER A 411 -11.00 -1.17 15.00
N ASN A 412 -12.04 -1.44 15.81
CA ASN A 412 -13.01 -2.50 15.51
C ASN A 412 -13.77 -2.24 14.20
N GLU A 413 -14.01 -0.97 13.86
CA GLU A 413 -14.69 -0.58 12.61
C GLU A 413 -13.83 -0.85 11.37
N ALA A 414 -12.50 -0.96 11.52
CA ALA A 414 -11.60 -1.28 10.42
C ALA A 414 -11.66 -2.77 10.03
N TYR A 415 -12.19 -3.65 10.89
CA TYR A 415 -12.29 -5.07 10.61
C TYR A 415 -13.24 -5.35 9.43
N GLY A 416 -12.78 -6.17 8.49
CA GLY A 416 -13.55 -6.61 7.33
C GLY A 416 -13.71 -5.54 6.24
N THR A 417 -12.97 -4.42 6.32
CA THR A 417 -13.07 -3.31 5.36
C THR A 417 -11.97 -3.30 4.29
N GLY A 418 -10.87 -4.04 4.50
CA GLY A 418 -9.76 -4.17 3.57
C GLY A 418 -9.02 -5.51 3.71
N GLU A 419 -8.11 -5.82 2.79
CA GLU A 419 -7.19 -6.96 2.92
C GLU A 419 -6.20 -6.65 4.06
N THR A 420 -6.00 -7.61 4.97
CA THR A 420 -5.17 -7.36 6.16
C THR A 420 -4.65 -8.66 6.79
N THR A 421 -3.95 -8.52 7.90
CA THR A 421 -3.30 -9.58 8.66
C THR A 421 -4.26 -10.37 9.56
N LEU A 422 -3.82 -11.56 9.99
CA LEU A 422 -4.52 -12.45 10.92
C LEU A 422 -4.26 -12.15 12.40
N ILE A 423 -3.47 -11.12 12.69
CA ILE A 423 -3.09 -10.74 14.06
C ILE A 423 -3.32 -9.25 14.29
N GLN A 424 -3.64 -8.89 15.54
CA GLN A 424 -3.81 -7.47 15.89
C GLN A 424 -2.47 -6.81 16.16
N ALA A 425 -1.54 -7.55 16.78
CA ALA A 425 -0.21 -7.07 17.11
C ALA A 425 0.83 -8.19 17.00
N ASN A 426 2.09 -7.82 16.78
CA ASN A 426 3.20 -8.76 16.79
C ASN A 426 3.28 -9.49 18.15
N GLY A 427 3.42 -10.81 18.09
CA GLY A 427 3.49 -11.68 19.28
C GLY A 427 2.28 -12.60 19.45
N ASP A 428 1.18 -12.34 18.74
CA ASP A 428 0.04 -13.26 18.65
C ASP A 428 0.50 -14.61 18.06
N PRO A 429 0.16 -15.75 18.67
CA PRO A 429 0.68 -17.07 18.27
C PRO A 429 -0.03 -17.66 17.05
N ASN A 430 -0.24 -16.83 16.02
CA ASN A 430 -0.88 -17.21 14.76
C ASN A 430 0.16 -17.39 13.65
N THR A 431 -0.11 -18.33 12.76
CA THR A 431 0.63 -18.53 11.52
C THR A 431 -0.28 -18.38 10.31
N ASP A 432 0.16 -17.58 9.33
CA ASP A 432 -0.52 -17.41 8.04
C ASP A 432 -0.04 -18.50 7.05
N LEU A 433 -0.90 -19.51 6.85
CA LEU A 433 -0.66 -20.61 5.91
C LEU A 433 -0.87 -20.20 4.45
N PHE A 434 -1.54 -19.07 4.21
CA PHE A 434 -1.98 -18.59 2.91
C PHE A 434 -0.94 -17.74 2.21
N TYR A 435 -0.45 -16.71 2.90
CA TYR A 435 0.49 -15.74 2.36
C TYR A 435 1.94 -16.03 2.74
N THR A 436 2.19 -16.84 3.78
CA THR A 436 3.56 -17.08 4.29
C THR A 436 3.96 -18.55 4.19
N ALA A 437 3.30 -19.44 4.92
CA ALA A 437 3.86 -20.77 5.19
C ALA A 437 3.92 -21.69 3.95
N ASN A 438 2.95 -21.62 3.05
CA ASN A 438 2.95 -22.37 1.79
C ASN A 438 4.10 -21.96 0.86
N PHE A 439 4.36 -20.66 0.70
CA PHE A 439 5.45 -20.14 -0.11
C PHE A 439 6.81 -20.40 0.53
N ALA A 440 6.88 -20.29 1.87
CA ALA A 440 8.08 -20.67 2.63
C ALA A 440 8.43 -22.14 2.40
N LEU A 441 7.43 -23.03 2.38
CA LEU A 441 7.62 -24.45 2.10
C LEU A 441 8.21 -24.68 0.71
N ALA A 442 7.65 -24.04 -0.33
CA ALA A 442 8.18 -24.14 -1.69
C ALA A 442 9.61 -23.59 -1.81
N GLY A 443 9.85 -22.41 -1.24
CA GLY A 443 11.17 -21.78 -1.24
C GLY A 443 12.24 -22.57 -0.49
N LEU A 444 11.92 -23.10 0.69
CA LEU A 444 12.84 -23.93 1.49
C LEU A 444 13.15 -25.26 0.79
N HIS A 445 12.16 -25.88 0.16
CA HIS A 445 12.35 -27.09 -0.64
C HIS A 445 13.34 -26.85 -1.80
N GLU A 446 13.14 -25.77 -2.57
CA GLU A 446 14.07 -25.42 -3.64
C GLU A 446 15.44 -24.99 -3.10
N ALA A 447 15.53 -24.29 -1.96
CA ALA A 447 16.78 -23.91 -1.33
C ALA A 447 17.59 -25.11 -0.84
N ALA A 448 16.92 -26.12 -0.26
CA ALA A 448 17.54 -27.37 0.14
C ALA A 448 18.10 -28.15 -1.05
N ALA A 449 17.34 -28.20 -2.15
CA ALA A 449 17.80 -28.82 -3.40
C ALA A 449 18.93 -28.03 -4.08
N ALA A 450 18.88 -26.70 -4.02
CA ALA A 450 19.87 -25.82 -4.64
C ALA A 450 21.24 -25.88 -3.95
N THR A 451 21.25 -26.00 -2.62
CA THR A 451 22.46 -25.86 -1.81
C THR A 451 22.99 -27.18 -1.24
N GLY A 452 22.13 -28.18 -1.05
CA GLY A 452 22.45 -29.41 -0.33
C GLY A 452 22.67 -29.24 1.18
N GLU A 453 22.39 -28.05 1.74
CA GLU A 453 22.66 -27.76 3.16
C GLU A 453 21.53 -28.25 4.08
N ALA A 454 21.92 -28.84 5.22
CA ALA A 454 20.99 -29.34 6.23
C ALA A 454 20.07 -28.25 6.81
N PHE A 455 20.54 -27.01 6.92
CA PHE A 455 19.76 -25.88 7.45
C PHE A 455 18.40 -25.71 6.76
N TYR A 456 18.38 -25.71 5.42
CA TYR A 456 17.12 -25.54 4.66
C TYR A 456 16.25 -26.78 4.76
N ARG A 457 16.86 -27.97 4.69
CA ARG A 457 16.15 -29.26 4.78
C ARG A 457 15.49 -29.45 6.14
N ASP A 458 16.16 -29.08 7.22
CA ASP A 458 15.62 -29.18 8.58
C ASP A 458 14.44 -28.23 8.79
N ALA A 459 14.50 -27.01 8.22
CA ALA A 459 13.39 -26.06 8.25
C ALA A 459 12.21 -26.53 7.40
N GLU A 460 12.46 -27.04 6.19
CA GLU A 460 11.47 -27.67 5.33
C GLU A 460 10.77 -28.84 6.04
N ASP A 461 11.52 -29.76 6.64
CA ASP A 461 10.99 -30.93 7.33
C ASP A 461 10.11 -30.57 8.53
N LYS A 462 10.48 -29.53 9.29
CA LYS A 462 9.63 -29.00 10.37
C LYS A 462 8.31 -28.48 9.82
N LEU A 463 8.36 -27.70 8.74
CA LEU A 463 7.18 -27.09 8.14
C LEU A 463 6.26 -28.13 7.50
N VAL A 464 6.80 -29.15 6.82
CA VAL A 464 6.04 -30.30 6.30
C VAL A 464 5.34 -31.06 7.42
N ARG A 465 6.06 -31.34 8.52
CA ARG A 465 5.50 -31.98 9.72
C ARG A 465 4.40 -31.14 10.36
N PHE A 466 4.52 -29.83 10.32
CA PHE A 466 3.48 -28.91 10.77
C PHE A 466 2.23 -29.00 9.89
N PHE A 467 2.37 -28.85 8.56
CA PHE A 467 1.26 -28.99 7.60
C PHE A 467 0.54 -30.34 7.72
N CYS A 468 1.28 -31.44 7.90
CA CYS A 468 0.69 -32.76 8.14
C CYS A 468 -0.16 -32.81 9.41
N ARG A 469 0.23 -32.11 10.47
CA ARG A 469 -0.54 -32.06 11.72
C ARG A 469 -1.80 -31.21 11.59
N VAL A 470 -1.67 -30.03 10.99
CA VAL A 470 -2.74 -29.03 10.92
C VAL A 470 -3.63 -29.17 9.67
N GLN A 471 -3.46 -30.23 8.88
CA GLN A 471 -4.43 -30.59 7.84
C GLN A 471 -5.79 -30.85 8.50
N VAL A 472 -6.85 -30.26 7.96
CA VAL A 472 -8.19 -30.34 8.54
C VAL A 472 -8.69 -31.78 8.49
N LYS A 473 -9.23 -32.26 9.61
CA LYS A 473 -9.94 -33.53 9.74
C LYS A 473 -11.38 -33.27 10.15
N SER A 474 -12.31 -33.88 9.42
CA SER A 474 -13.74 -33.69 9.63
C SER A 474 -14.56 -34.88 9.17
N ASP A 475 -15.46 -35.35 10.04
CA ASP A 475 -16.39 -36.43 9.72
C ASP A 475 -17.79 -35.87 9.37
N SER A 476 -18.11 -34.67 9.87
CA SER A 476 -19.42 -34.02 9.70
C SER A 476 -19.49 -32.96 8.62
N LEU A 477 -18.33 -32.45 8.17
CA LEU A 477 -18.17 -31.43 7.13
C LEU A 477 -17.10 -31.90 6.12
N PRO A 478 -17.40 -32.91 5.29
CA PRO A 478 -16.43 -33.52 4.38
C PRO A 478 -15.82 -32.54 3.38
N GLN A 479 -16.52 -31.44 3.06
CA GLN A 479 -16.04 -30.41 2.14
C GLN A 479 -14.79 -29.65 2.62
N PHE A 480 -14.44 -29.76 3.90
CA PHE A 480 -13.22 -29.20 4.47
C PHE A 480 -12.17 -30.29 4.82
N ASP A 481 -12.55 -31.57 4.80
CA ASP A 481 -11.66 -32.67 5.17
C ASP A 481 -10.51 -32.83 4.16
N GLY A 482 -9.27 -32.76 4.64
CA GLY A 482 -8.06 -32.85 3.81
C GLY A 482 -7.51 -31.50 3.36
N GLY A 483 -8.25 -30.39 3.55
CA GLY A 483 -7.79 -29.05 3.23
C GLY A 483 -6.99 -28.38 4.37
N TRP A 484 -6.68 -27.09 4.17
CA TRP A 484 -6.00 -26.20 5.12
C TRP A 484 -6.66 -24.82 5.08
N PHE A 485 -7.03 -24.29 6.23
CA PHE A 485 -7.47 -22.90 6.36
C PHE A 485 -6.28 -21.93 6.34
N ARG A 486 -6.54 -20.64 6.10
CA ARG A 486 -5.50 -19.60 6.12
C ARG A 486 -4.78 -19.51 7.45
N GLY A 487 -5.48 -19.40 8.58
CA GLY A 487 -4.80 -19.14 9.87
C GLY A 487 -4.90 -20.27 10.86
N PHE A 488 -3.85 -20.38 11.69
CA PHE A 488 -3.77 -21.36 12.75
C PHE A 488 -3.08 -20.78 13.98
N ASP A 489 -3.71 -20.89 15.15
CA ASP A 489 -3.09 -20.58 16.43
C ASP A 489 -2.31 -21.80 16.90
N TYR A 490 -0.98 -21.75 16.82
CA TYR A 490 -0.11 -22.88 17.12
C TYR A 490 0.15 -23.07 18.61
N ARG A 491 -0.33 -22.17 19.49
CA ARG A 491 -0.31 -22.37 20.94
C ARG A 491 -1.59 -23.04 21.42
N ARG A 492 -2.75 -22.56 20.99
CA ARG A 492 -4.07 -23.18 21.25
C ARG A 492 -4.24 -24.48 20.48
N TRP A 493 -3.51 -24.63 19.37
CA TRP A 493 -3.61 -25.75 18.43
C TRP A 493 -4.99 -25.81 17.74
N GLU A 494 -5.49 -24.65 17.34
CA GLU A 494 -6.83 -24.45 16.78
C GLU A 494 -6.81 -23.50 15.58
N TYR A 495 -7.79 -23.60 14.69
CA TYR A 495 -8.00 -22.61 13.62
C TYR A 495 -8.60 -21.34 14.22
N TRP A 496 -7.75 -20.51 14.83
CA TRP A 496 -8.15 -19.32 15.57
C TRP A 496 -7.21 -18.14 15.26
N GLY A 497 -7.74 -16.92 15.25
CA GLY A 497 -7.03 -15.69 14.89
C GLY A 497 -8.00 -14.54 14.61
N SER A 498 -7.47 -13.43 14.09
CA SER A 498 -8.26 -12.26 13.69
C SER A 498 -9.07 -12.55 12.43
N ASP A 499 -10.36 -12.16 12.43
CA ASP A 499 -11.22 -12.23 11.24
C ASP A 499 -11.29 -10.87 10.48
N ALA A 500 -10.16 -10.15 10.40
CA ALA A 500 -10.14 -8.75 9.95
C ALA A 500 -10.10 -8.55 8.43
N ASP A 501 -9.78 -9.57 7.66
CA ASP A 501 -9.58 -9.46 6.20
C ASP A 501 -10.90 -9.50 5.43
N ILE A 502 -11.03 -8.67 4.39
CA ILE A 502 -12.22 -8.54 3.53
C ILE A 502 -12.44 -9.74 2.58
N GLY A 503 -12.49 -10.94 3.12
CA GLY A 503 -12.95 -12.13 2.42
C GLY A 503 -11.96 -13.30 2.39
N TRP A 504 -10.66 -13.03 2.56
CA TRP A 504 -9.61 -14.06 2.60
C TRP A 504 -9.08 -14.31 3.99
N SER A 505 -9.91 -14.08 5.00
CA SER A 505 -9.53 -14.13 6.40
C SER A 505 -9.27 -15.55 6.95
N LEU A 506 -9.25 -15.69 8.28
CA LEU A 506 -8.83 -16.88 9.04
C LEU A 506 -9.33 -18.23 8.48
N TYR A 507 -10.61 -18.33 8.13
CA TYR A 507 -11.29 -19.57 7.73
C TYR A 507 -11.43 -19.73 6.22
N SER A 508 -10.72 -18.93 5.43
CA SER A 508 -10.72 -19.08 3.98
C SER A 508 -9.92 -20.31 3.55
N MET A 509 -10.40 -20.99 2.51
CA MET A 509 -9.73 -22.11 1.84
C MET A 509 -9.81 -21.90 0.34
N GLU A 510 -8.71 -21.51 -0.29
CA GLU A 510 -8.62 -21.42 -1.75
C GLU A 510 -8.11 -22.71 -2.38
N THR A 511 -8.47 -22.95 -3.62
CA THR A 511 -8.09 -24.13 -4.40
C THR A 511 -6.67 -24.00 -4.95
N GLY A 512 -6.24 -22.79 -5.28
CA GLY A 512 -4.83 -22.44 -5.45
C GLY A 512 -4.12 -22.22 -4.12
N TRP A 513 -3.04 -21.45 -4.15
CA TRP A 513 -2.31 -20.97 -2.98
C TRP A 513 -1.89 -22.13 -2.05
N ILE A 514 -2.52 -22.27 -0.89
CA ILE A 514 -2.15 -23.29 0.11
C ILE A 514 -2.29 -24.69 -0.49
N GLN A 515 -3.45 -24.99 -1.07
CA GLN A 515 -3.78 -26.36 -1.48
C GLN A 515 -2.88 -26.76 -2.64
N GLY A 516 -2.77 -25.89 -3.65
CA GLY A 516 -1.92 -26.13 -4.82
C GLY A 516 -0.44 -26.25 -4.48
N GLU A 517 0.09 -25.33 -3.68
CA GLU A 517 1.54 -25.26 -3.41
C GLU A 517 1.99 -26.36 -2.43
N VAL A 518 1.26 -26.57 -1.33
CA VAL A 518 1.60 -27.60 -0.32
C VAL A 518 1.53 -28.99 -0.95
N LEU A 519 0.49 -29.29 -1.74
CA LEU A 519 0.39 -30.59 -2.41
C LEU A 519 1.47 -30.79 -3.46
N SER A 520 1.85 -29.74 -4.19
CA SER A 520 2.95 -29.81 -5.15
C SER A 520 4.25 -30.17 -4.45
N VAL A 521 4.60 -29.52 -3.33
CA VAL A 521 5.82 -29.82 -2.58
C VAL A 521 5.77 -31.22 -1.96
N LEU A 522 4.66 -31.62 -1.34
CA LEU A 522 4.51 -32.98 -0.80
C LEU A 522 4.73 -34.03 -1.90
N ALA A 523 4.20 -33.82 -3.10
CA ALA A 523 4.41 -34.73 -4.23
C ALA A 523 5.87 -34.74 -4.72
N LEU A 524 6.51 -33.58 -4.85
CA LEU A 524 7.92 -33.46 -5.25
C LEU A 524 8.85 -34.17 -4.26
N ARG A 525 8.59 -34.04 -2.96
CA ARG A 525 9.29 -34.79 -1.91
C ARG A 525 9.14 -36.30 -2.04
N GLN A 526 7.94 -36.80 -2.37
CA GLN A 526 7.75 -38.24 -2.64
C GLN A 526 8.50 -38.72 -3.89
N LEU A 527 8.82 -37.81 -4.81
CA LEU A 527 9.62 -38.08 -6.01
C LEU A 527 11.13 -37.88 -5.78
N ASP A 528 11.53 -37.40 -4.60
CA ASP A 528 12.92 -37.04 -4.26
C ASP A 528 13.53 -36.08 -5.31
N THR A 529 12.79 -35.02 -5.64
CA THR A 529 13.19 -34.05 -6.66
C THR A 529 12.71 -32.64 -6.30
N SER A 530 13.29 -31.63 -6.95
CA SER A 530 12.83 -30.23 -6.87
C SER A 530 12.05 -29.85 -8.12
N LEU A 531 11.25 -28.79 -8.07
CA LEU A 531 10.55 -28.25 -9.23
C LEU A 531 11.51 -27.88 -10.37
N TRP A 532 12.67 -27.30 -10.03
CA TRP A 532 13.72 -26.95 -10.99
C TRP A 532 14.18 -28.16 -11.81
N ASP A 533 14.47 -29.28 -11.14
CA ASP A 533 14.96 -30.51 -11.79
C ASP A 533 13.84 -31.27 -12.47
N PHE A 534 12.68 -31.38 -11.82
CA PHE A 534 11.51 -32.06 -12.34
C PHE A 534 11.14 -31.54 -13.73
N THR A 535 11.20 -30.22 -13.91
CA THR A 535 10.77 -29.51 -15.13
C THR A 535 11.89 -29.29 -16.15
N ALA A 536 13.12 -29.75 -15.89
CA ALA A 536 14.30 -29.46 -16.72
C ALA A 536 14.17 -29.93 -18.17
N ALA A 537 13.39 -30.99 -18.42
CA ALA A 537 13.20 -31.57 -19.76
C ALA A 537 12.04 -30.96 -20.57
N SER A 538 11.48 -29.82 -20.15
CA SER A 538 10.38 -29.15 -20.84
C SER A 538 10.73 -28.76 -22.29
N GLY A 539 9.75 -28.83 -23.20
CA GLY A 539 9.90 -28.45 -24.61
C GLY A 539 9.72 -26.95 -24.89
N ILE A 540 9.40 -26.13 -23.88
CA ILE A 540 9.24 -24.66 -23.98
C ILE A 540 10.35 -23.98 -24.80
N PRO A 541 11.65 -24.31 -24.65
CA PRO A 541 12.72 -23.64 -25.40
C PRO A 541 12.58 -23.73 -26.92
N ARG A 542 11.97 -24.81 -27.44
CA ARG A 542 11.74 -24.99 -28.89
C ARG A 542 10.78 -23.94 -29.43
N HIS A 543 9.75 -23.62 -28.66
CA HIS A 543 8.74 -22.62 -29.03
C HIS A 543 9.21 -21.20 -28.70
N PHE A 544 9.95 -21.02 -27.61
CA PHE A 544 10.47 -19.73 -27.17
C PHE A 544 11.27 -19.05 -28.28
N LYS A 545 12.19 -19.77 -28.95
CA LYS A 545 13.01 -19.21 -30.03
C LYS A 545 12.17 -18.63 -31.18
N THR A 546 11.08 -19.30 -31.54
CA THR A 546 10.18 -18.89 -32.62
C THR A 546 9.37 -17.66 -32.19
N TRP A 547 8.72 -17.74 -31.03
CA TRP A 547 7.85 -16.66 -30.55
C TRP A 547 8.62 -15.42 -30.10
N ARG A 548 9.86 -15.57 -29.61
CA ARG A 548 10.70 -14.44 -29.20
C ARG A 548 10.90 -13.45 -30.33
N LYS A 549 11.17 -13.93 -31.56
CA LYS A 549 11.30 -13.05 -32.73
C LYS A 549 10.01 -12.30 -33.07
N ARG A 550 8.85 -12.92 -32.86
CA ARG A 550 7.54 -12.35 -33.21
C ARG A 550 7.04 -11.38 -32.15
N MET A 551 7.13 -11.76 -30.87
CA MET A 551 6.60 -10.98 -29.75
C MET A 551 7.60 -9.94 -29.24
N LEU A 552 8.90 -10.20 -29.36
CA LEU A 552 9.96 -9.33 -28.85
C LEU A 552 11.03 -9.06 -29.94
N PRO A 553 10.78 -8.09 -30.84
CA PRO A 553 11.64 -7.81 -31.99
C PRO A 553 13.10 -7.49 -31.63
N ASP A 554 14.04 -7.95 -32.47
CA ASP A 554 15.50 -7.78 -32.24
C ASP A 554 15.96 -6.33 -32.08
N HIS A 555 15.25 -5.36 -32.67
CA HIS A 555 15.60 -3.95 -32.53
C HIS A 555 15.26 -3.41 -31.13
N LEU A 556 14.19 -3.88 -30.49
CA LEU A 556 13.84 -3.52 -29.12
C LEU A 556 14.77 -4.22 -28.12
N VAL A 557 15.10 -5.49 -28.36
CA VAL A 557 16.08 -6.23 -27.55
C VAL A 557 17.43 -5.50 -27.55
N ARG A 558 17.96 -5.16 -28.74
CA ARG A 558 19.21 -4.39 -28.85
C ARG A 558 19.14 -3.00 -28.21
N LYS A 559 17.97 -2.37 -28.23
CA LYS A 559 17.76 -1.08 -27.56
C LYS A 559 17.82 -1.24 -26.04
N ALA A 560 17.13 -2.24 -25.49
CA ALA A 560 17.18 -2.56 -24.06
C ALA A 560 18.59 -2.96 -23.61
N GLU A 561 19.29 -3.81 -24.37
CA GLU A 561 20.68 -4.20 -24.08
C GLU A 561 21.63 -2.99 -24.05
N LYS A 562 21.47 -2.03 -24.97
CA LYS A 562 22.23 -0.77 -24.96
C LYS A 562 21.92 0.12 -23.75
N GLN A 563 20.67 0.14 -23.30
CA GLN A 563 20.26 0.86 -22.08
C GLN A 563 20.74 0.14 -20.81
N ALA A 564 20.95 -1.18 -20.87
CA ALA A 564 21.32 -2.01 -19.74
C ALA A 564 22.82 -2.00 -19.41
N VAL A 565 23.69 -1.59 -20.34
CA VAL A 565 25.12 -1.34 -20.11
C VAL A 565 25.25 -0.01 -19.35
N PRO A 566 25.74 0.01 -18.10
CA PRO A 566 26.13 1.28 -17.49
C PRO A 566 27.23 1.87 -18.37
N PRO A 567 27.14 3.14 -18.78
CA PRO A 567 28.25 3.75 -19.51
C PRO A 567 29.51 3.57 -18.67
N ALA A 568 30.63 3.22 -19.32
CA ALA A 568 31.94 3.35 -18.71
C ALA A 568 32.04 4.77 -18.11
N PRO A 569 32.84 4.99 -17.05
CA PRO A 569 33.13 6.35 -16.60
C PRO A 569 33.92 7.04 -17.72
N GLU A 570 33.20 7.62 -18.68
CA GLU A 570 33.74 8.60 -19.58
C GLU A 570 34.06 9.85 -18.74
N PRO A 571 35.13 10.57 -19.10
CA PRO A 571 35.52 11.75 -18.37
C PRO A 571 34.32 12.69 -18.39
N VAL A 572 33.96 13.21 -17.21
CA VAL A 572 32.92 14.20 -16.96
C VAL A 572 32.69 15.05 -18.22
N GLU A 573 31.75 14.63 -19.07
CA GLU A 573 31.14 15.52 -20.05
C GLU A 573 30.17 16.36 -19.22
N GLU A 574 30.29 17.67 -19.41
CA GLU A 574 29.60 18.69 -18.64
C GLU A 574 28.14 18.30 -18.42
N ALA A 575 27.69 18.42 -17.17
CA ALA A 575 26.31 18.19 -16.79
C ALA A 575 25.37 18.84 -17.82
N PRO A 576 24.29 18.17 -18.26
CA PRO A 576 23.29 18.82 -19.10
C PRO A 576 22.93 20.15 -18.46
N GLU A 577 22.94 21.24 -19.24
CA GLU A 577 22.69 22.58 -18.72
C GLU A 577 21.40 22.55 -17.89
N PRO A 578 21.40 23.13 -16.67
CA PRO A 578 20.25 23.09 -15.79
C PRO A 578 19.03 23.69 -16.49
N ASP A 579 17.95 22.90 -16.57
CA ASP A 579 16.73 23.25 -17.31
C ASP A 579 16.07 24.48 -16.64
N LEU A 580 15.84 25.53 -17.44
CA LEU A 580 15.15 26.74 -17.02
C LEU A 580 13.67 26.57 -17.39
N PRO A 581 12.74 26.52 -16.41
CA PRO A 581 11.33 26.37 -16.71
C PRO A 581 10.81 27.50 -17.62
N VAL A 582 10.15 27.15 -18.72
CA VAL A 582 9.63 28.12 -19.70
C VAL A 582 8.12 28.21 -19.62
N MET A 583 7.60 29.41 -19.33
CA MET A 583 6.17 29.70 -19.43
C MET A 583 5.73 29.65 -20.91
N PRO A 584 4.57 29.03 -21.23
CA PRO A 584 4.04 29.06 -22.58
C PRO A 584 3.67 30.50 -22.98
N ALA A 585 3.89 30.84 -24.25
CA ALA A 585 3.54 32.16 -24.78
C ALA A 585 2.03 32.48 -24.66
N ASN A 586 1.18 31.45 -24.71
CA ASN A 586 -0.27 31.55 -24.48
C ASN A 586 -0.68 30.51 -23.42
N PRO A 587 -0.71 30.86 -22.13
CA PRO A 587 -1.13 29.94 -21.09
C PRO A 587 -2.61 29.55 -21.25
N PRO A 588 -2.98 28.29 -20.97
CA PRO A 588 -4.38 27.86 -20.96
C PRO A 588 -5.27 28.76 -20.08
N PRO A 589 -6.54 29.00 -20.46
CA PRO A 589 -7.46 29.84 -19.67
C PRO A 589 -7.71 29.36 -18.23
N THR A 590 -7.41 28.10 -17.95
CA THR A 590 -7.54 27.41 -16.66
C THR A 590 -6.33 27.59 -15.75
N TRP A 591 -5.23 28.16 -16.24
CA TRP A 591 -4.02 28.40 -15.46
C TRP A 591 -4.23 29.51 -14.44
N LEU A 592 -3.62 29.32 -13.28
CA LEU A 592 -3.64 30.28 -12.18
C LEU A 592 -2.87 31.53 -12.60
N THR A 593 -3.31 32.67 -12.07
CA THR A 593 -2.88 33.99 -12.51
C THR A 593 -1.85 34.59 -11.56
N TYR A 594 -2.09 34.49 -10.26
CA TYR A 594 -1.28 35.16 -9.23
C TYR A 594 -0.80 34.21 -8.12
N HIS A 595 -1.09 32.90 -8.24
CA HIS A 595 -0.41 31.86 -7.46
C HIS A 595 0.85 31.39 -8.18
N LEU A 596 1.90 31.09 -7.40
CA LEU A 596 3.08 30.42 -7.94
C LEU A 596 2.72 28.96 -8.24
N ALA A 597 2.87 28.54 -9.49
CA ALA A 597 2.65 27.16 -9.91
C ALA A 597 3.64 26.78 -11.01
N HIS A 598 4.05 25.52 -11.04
CA HIS A 598 5.06 25.05 -11.99
C HIS A 598 4.47 24.97 -13.41
N PRO A 599 5.15 25.52 -14.44
CA PRO A 599 4.64 25.52 -15.82
C PRO A 599 4.61 24.14 -16.46
N VAL A 600 5.40 23.20 -15.94
CA VAL A 600 5.46 21.82 -16.38
C VAL A 600 4.71 20.95 -15.38
N ARG A 601 3.98 19.94 -15.87
CA ARG A 601 3.20 19.06 -15.01
C ARG A 601 4.11 18.08 -14.26
N THR A 602 3.94 18.02 -12.95
CA THR A 602 4.67 17.22 -11.96
C THR A 602 3.67 16.68 -10.92
N VAL A 603 4.08 15.72 -10.08
CA VAL A 603 3.20 15.06 -9.09
C VAL A 603 3.37 15.54 -7.65
N THR A 604 4.42 16.31 -7.38
CA THR A 604 4.78 16.84 -6.05
C THR A 604 4.99 18.36 -6.11
N GLY A 605 5.04 19.04 -4.98
CA GLY A 605 5.19 20.49 -4.94
C GLY A 605 5.52 21.07 -3.57
N ASP A 606 6.08 20.29 -2.64
CA ASP A 606 6.43 20.77 -1.31
C ASP A 606 7.35 22.00 -1.43
N PRO A 607 7.02 23.15 -0.81
CA PRO A 607 7.95 24.25 -0.70
C PRO A 607 9.13 23.80 0.16
N ASN A 608 10.35 24.03 -0.33
CA ASN A 608 11.58 23.71 0.36
C ASN A 608 12.54 24.88 0.35
N CYS A 609 13.40 24.93 1.37
CA CYS A 609 14.61 25.74 1.39
C CYS A 609 14.37 27.22 1.03
N ILE A 610 13.53 27.89 1.84
CA ILE A 610 13.15 29.29 1.62
C ILE A 610 14.15 30.23 2.30
N PHE A 611 14.64 31.22 1.55
CA PHE A 611 15.59 32.21 2.05
C PHE A 611 15.14 33.64 1.75
N TYR A 612 15.49 34.58 2.62
CA TYR A 612 15.75 35.94 2.19
C TYR A 612 17.26 36.13 2.08
N TRP A 613 17.77 36.29 0.85
CA TRP A 613 19.19 36.40 0.56
C TRP A 613 19.45 37.51 -0.44
N LYS A 614 20.42 38.37 -0.14
CA LYS A 614 20.90 39.45 -1.04
C LYS A 614 19.79 40.29 -1.68
N GLY A 615 18.76 40.63 -0.89
CA GLY A 615 17.65 41.47 -1.35
C GLY A 615 16.49 40.73 -2.03
N ARG A 616 16.52 39.39 -2.07
CA ARG A 616 15.52 38.56 -2.74
C ARG A 616 15.03 37.45 -1.82
N TYR A 617 13.75 37.11 -1.94
CA TYR A 617 13.19 35.86 -1.44
C TYR A 617 13.50 34.77 -2.46
N HIS A 618 14.18 33.71 -2.04
CA HIS A 618 14.41 32.50 -2.84
C HIS A 618 13.50 31.42 -2.29
N LEU A 619 12.76 30.75 -3.16
CA LEU A 619 11.89 29.65 -2.81
C LEU A 619 12.24 28.48 -3.73
N HIS A 620 12.51 27.33 -3.12
CA HIS A 620 12.62 26.08 -3.85
C HIS A 620 11.37 25.25 -3.62
N TYR A 621 11.14 24.26 -4.47
CA TYR A 621 10.09 23.26 -4.26
C TYR A 621 10.36 22.01 -5.06
N ILE A 622 9.82 20.89 -4.60
CA ILE A 622 10.03 19.60 -5.25
C ILE A 622 9.33 19.57 -6.61
N ILE A 623 10.07 19.14 -7.62
CA ILE A 623 9.54 18.72 -8.91
C ILE A 623 10.09 17.32 -9.24
N GLU A 624 9.38 16.63 -10.11
CA GLU A 624 9.88 15.41 -10.74
C GLU A 624 10.07 15.70 -12.23
N ASP A 625 11.33 15.65 -12.66
CA ASP A 625 11.74 15.92 -14.05
C ASP A 625 12.54 14.75 -14.63
N LYS A 626 13.18 14.96 -15.78
CA LYS A 626 14.00 13.92 -16.43
C LYS A 626 15.26 13.55 -15.64
N ALA A 627 15.78 14.44 -14.80
CA ALA A 627 16.93 14.18 -13.95
C ALA A 627 16.52 13.41 -12.68
N GLY A 628 15.24 13.43 -12.32
CA GLY A 628 14.63 12.71 -11.20
C GLY A 628 13.91 13.67 -10.27
N ILE A 629 13.98 13.42 -8.96
CA ILE A 629 13.40 14.32 -7.97
C ILE A 629 14.39 15.46 -7.69
N SER A 630 14.00 16.67 -8.08
CA SER A 630 14.83 17.88 -8.09
C SER A 630 14.14 19.01 -7.34
N TYR A 631 14.90 20.05 -6.98
CA TYR A 631 14.35 21.31 -6.45
C TYR A 631 14.30 22.36 -7.56
N ALA A 632 13.10 22.72 -7.99
CA ALA A 632 12.90 23.91 -8.81
C ALA A 632 13.26 25.16 -8.00
N HIS A 633 13.74 26.21 -8.66
CA HIS A 633 14.19 27.44 -7.98
C HIS A 633 13.55 28.69 -8.58
N VAL A 634 12.95 29.50 -7.73
CA VAL A 634 12.45 30.84 -8.08
C VAL A 634 12.94 31.88 -7.08
N SER A 635 13.01 33.14 -7.51
CA SER A 635 13.23 34.25 -6.58
C SER A 635 12.38 35.48 -6.88
N SER A 636 12.08 36.26 -5.85
CA SER A 636 11.22 37.44 -5.93
C SER A 636 11.72 38.55 -4.99
N THR A 637 11.47 39.81 -5.31
CA THR A 637 11.73 40.93 -4.40
C THR A 637 10.53 41.28 -3.52
N ASP A 638 9.35 40.77 -3.85
CA ASP A 638 8.07 41.11 -3.21
C ASP A 638 7.20 39.89 -2.86
N MET A 639 7.70 38.67 -3.11
CA MET A 639 7.00 37.38 -2.91
C MET A 639 5.80 37.15 -3.84
N LEU A 640 5.60 38.03 -4.83
CA LEU A 640 4.49 37.96 -5.79
C LEU A 640 4.99 37.75 -7.22
N HIS A 641 6.00 38.52 -7.62
CA HIS A 641 6.57 38.47 -8.96
C HIS A 641 7.81 37.59 -8.93
N TRP A 642 7.67 36.38 -9.44
CA TRP A 642 8.71 35.36 -9.40
C TRP A 642 9.55 35.33 -10.68
N LYS A 643 10.87 35.32 -10.51
CA LYS A 643 11.84 35.04 -11.55
C LYS A 643 12.26 33.58 -11.44
N TRP A 644 12.21 32.86 -12.56
CA TRP A 644 12.70 31.49 -12.68
C TRP A 644 14.21 31.44 -12.74
N HIS A 645 14.79 30.46 -12.05
CA HIS A 645 16.21 30.15 -12.08
C HIS A 645 16.44 28.74 -12.62
N PRO A 646 17.67 28.42 -13.07
CA PRO A 646 18.01 27.07 -13.49
C PRO A 646 17.86 26.06 -12.35
N THR A 647 17.35 24.87 -12.67
CA THR A 647 17.18 23.77 -11.71
C THR A 647 18.53 23.08 -11.46
N THR A 648 19.26 23.50 -10.42
CA THR A 648 20.66 23.10 -10.16
C THR A 648 20.81 22.06 -9.05
N LEU A 649 19.81 21.95 -8.17
CA LEU A 649 19.70 20.95 -7.12
C LEU A 649 18.98 19.71 -7.66
N THR A 650 19.73 18.78 -8.23
CA THR A 650 19.24 17.61 -8.96
C THR A 650 20.00 16.35 -8.54
N PRO A 651 19.52 15.14 -8.90
CA PRO A 651 20.25 13.92 -8.64
C PRO A 651 21.66 13.86 -9.26
N SER A 652 21.86 14.50 -10.41
CA SER A 652 23.17 14.52 -11.06
C SER A 652 24.18 15.42 -10.34
N SER A 653 23.74 16.54 -9.76
CA SER A 653 24.62 17.44 -9.00
C SER A 653 24.85 16.98 -7.56
N MET A 654 23.85 16.35 -6.95
CA MET A 654 23.88 15.96 -5.53
C MET A 654 24.23 14.49 -5.30
N GLY A 655 24.06 13.62 -6.30
CA GLY A 655 24.29 12.18 -6.20
C GLY A 655 23.10 11.38 -5.65
N HIS A 656 21.97 12.03 -5.35
CA HIS A 656 20.73 11.45 -4.83
C HIS A 656 19.54 12.37 -5.10
N GLY A 657 18.31 11.85 -4.96
CA GLY A 657 17.10 12.68 -5.12
C GLY A 657 16.89 13.69 -4.00
N MET A 658 16.21 14.79 -4.32
CA MET A 658 15.97 15.91 -3.41
C MET A 658 14.58 15.81 -2.76
N PHE A 659 14.44 15.11 -1.64
CA PHE A 659 13.19 15.11 -0.84
C PHE A 659 13.17 16.28 0.14
N SER A 660 12.03 16.49 0.81
CA SER A 660 11.78 17.69 1.61
C SER A 660 12.85 17.99 2.67
N GLY A 661 12.96 19.28 2.97
CA GLY A 661 13.86 19.85 3.96
C GLY A 661 13.87 21.38 3.92
N THR A 662 14.60 22.00 4.84
CA THR A 662 14.53 23.45 5.06
C THR A 662 15.86 24.18 4.80
N GLY A 663 15.73 25.49 4.62
CA GLY A 663 16.84 26.41 4.45
C GLY A 663 17.18 27.10 5.76
N PHE A 664 18.47 27.27 6.05
CA PHE A 664 18.95 28.00 7.22
C PHE A 664 20.21 28.81 6.92
N LEU A 665 20.47 29.81 7.76
CA LEU A 665 21.72 30.58 7.69
C LEU A 665 22.74 29.99 8.67
N THR A 666 23.97 29.78 8.21
CA THR A 666 25.08 29.40 9.09
C THR A 666 25.41 30.54 10.06
N ARG A 667 26.26 30.28 11.06
CA ARG A 667 26.76 31.28 12.00
C ARG A 667 27.48 32.44 11.30
N GLU A 668 28.12 32.15 10.17
CA GLU A 668 28.78 33.13 9.30
C GLU A 668 27.77 33.91 8.42
N GLY A 669 26.49 33.56 8.49
CA GLY A 669 25.41 34.18 7.72
C GLY A 669 25.27 33.65 6.30
N ASN A 670 25.88 32.52 5.94
CA ASN A 670 25.78 31.96 4.59
C ASN A 670 24.56 31.04 4.46
N PRO A 671 23.87 31.00 3.31
CA PRO A 671 22.79 30.05 3.07
C PRO A 671 23.27 28.60 3.04
N ALA A 672 22.56 27.74 3.75
CA ALA A 672 22.74 26.30 3.76
C ALA A 672 21.37 25.61 3.75
N ILE A 673 21.31 24.42 3.16
CA ILE A 673 20.10 23.60 3.13
C ILE A 673 20.34 22.31 3.89
N ILE A 674 19.31 21.82 4.57
CA ILE A 674 19.25 20.46 5.10
C ILE A 674 18.05 19.75 4.45
N TYR A 675 18.22 18.52 3.98
CA TYR A 675 17.15 17.82 3.27
C TYR A 675 17.29 16.30 3.35
N HIS A 676 16.22 15.57 3.04
CA HIS A 676 16.30 14.13 2.91
C HIS A 676 16.91 13.75 1.55
N GLY A 677 18.10 13.13 1.54
CA GLY A 677 18.71 12.65 0.31
C GLY A 677 18.08 11.33 -0.13
N HIS A 678 17.10 11.39 -1.03
CA HIS A 678 16.36 10.23 -1.50
C HIS A 678 17.29 9.21 -2.18
N GLY A 679 17.32 7.98 -1.63
CA GLY A 679 18.25 6.93 -2.07
C GLY A 679 19.61 6.93 -1.36
N SER A 680 19.96 7.99 -0.61
CA SER A 680 21.20 8.05 0.19
C SER A 680 21.08 7.38 1.57
N GLY A 681 19.85 7.20 2.07
CA GLY A 681 19.58 6.68 3.41
C GLY A 681 19.93 7.65 4.55
N ARG A 682 20.21 8.93 4.24
CA ARG A 682 20.60 9.97 5.19
C ARG A 682 19.92 11.30 4.88
N ASN A 683 19.82 12.13 5.91
CA ASN A 683 19.63 13.56 5.72
C ASN A 683 20.97 14.18 5.33
N GLN A 684 20.95 15.22 4.51
CA GLN A 684 22.11 15.80 3.84
C GLN A 684 22.13 17.31 4.07
N ILE A 685 23.32 17.90 4.14
CA ILE A 685 23.52 19.35 4.16
C ILE A 685 24.33 19.77 2.94
N ALA A 686 23.92 20.84 2.28
CA ALA A 686 24.70 21.51 1.24
C ALA A 686 24.77 23.02 1.51
N PHE A 687 25.85 23.65 1.07
CA PHE A 687 26.13 25.07 1.30
C PHE A 687 26.07 25.83 -0.02
N ALA A 688 25.48 27.02 -0.03
CA ALA A 688 25.48 27.86 -1.23
C ALA A 688 26.91 28.34 -1.53
N GLU A 689 27.29 28.29 -2.80
CA GLU A 689 28.61 28.70 -3.29
C GLU A 689 28.55 30.02 -4.08
N ASP A 690 27.35 30.54 -4.33
CA ASP A 690 27.11 31.80 -5.02
C ASP A 690 25.90 32.57 -4.47
N ASP A 691 25.80 33.86 -4.82
CA ASP A 691 24.74 34.74 -4.31
C ASP A 691 23.38 34.53 -5.01
N LEU A 692 23.34 33.83 -6.14
CA LEU A 692 22.09 33.48 -6.82
C LEU A 692 21.48 32.18 -6.29
N LEU A 693 22.20 31.39 -5.48
CA LEU A 693 21.81 30.05 -5.04
C LEU A 693 21.67 29.07 -6.20
N GLU A 694 22.45 29.28 -7.25
CA GLU A 694 22.52 28.40 -8.42
C GLU A 694 23.69 27.41 -8.31
N LYS A 695 24.58 27.58 -7.33
CA LYS A 695 25.71 26.70 -7.08
C LYS A 695 25.74 26.28 -5.62
N TRP A 696 25.97 24.99 -5.42
CA TRP A 696 25.92 24.35 -4.12
C TRP A 696 27.09 23.40 -3.96
N SER A 697 27.61 23.34 -2.74
CA SER A 697 28.65 22.40 -2.37
C SER A 697 28.19 20.96 -2.54
N ARG A 698 29.14 20.02 -2.58
CA ARG A 698 28.82 18.60 -2.42
C ARG A 698 28.05 18.37 -1.10
N PRO A 699 27.03 17.50 -1.10
CA PRO A 699 26.26 17.23 0.10
C PRO A 699 27.09 16.47 1.14
N VAL A 700 26.82 16.79 2.40
CA VAL A 700 27.44 16.18 3.58
C VAL A 700 26.36 15.47 4.40
N PRO A 701 26.51 14.17 4.70
CA PRO A 701 25.50 13.44 5.45
C PRO A 701 25.45 13.91 6.92
N VAL A 702 24.24 14.02 7.46
CA VAL A 702 23.98 14.30 8.87
C VAL A 702 24.06 13.00 9.65
N GLU A 703 25.14 12.83 10.41
CA GLU A 703 25.46 11.60 11.13
C GLU A 703 25.58 11.84 12.64
N PRO A 704 24.46 11.94 13.37
CA PRO A 704 24.47 12.18 14.79
C PRO A 704 24.97 10.96 15.54
N LYS A 705 25.84 11.18 16.53
CA LYS A 705 26.42 10.12 17.37
C LYS A 705 25.86 10.22 18.78
N THR A 706 25.57 9.07 19.36
CA THR A 706 25.27 8.96 20.80
C THR A 706 26.50 9.31 21.63
N LYS A 707 26.34 9.46 22.95
CA LYS A 707 27.48 9.68 23.87
C LYS A 707 28.53 8.57 23.80
N SER A 708 28.17 7.36 23.36
CA SER A 708 29.09 6.24 23.11
C SER A 708 29.77 6.27 21.74
N GLY A 709 29.52 7.30 20.92
CA GLY A 709 30.14 7.49 19.60
C GLY A 709 29.52 6.66 18.47
N THR A 710 28.40 5.98 18.73
CA THR A 710 27.70 5.14 17.75
C THR A 710 26.55 5.89 17.07
N LEU A 711 26.21 5.50 15.84
CA LEU A 711 25.01 6.01 15.17
C LEU A 711 23.74 5.43 15.83
N PRO A 712 22.75 6.28 16.19
CA PRO A 712 21.49 5.83 16.76
C PRO A 712 20.59 5.20 15.70
N PRO A 713 19.69 4.27 16.07
CA PRO A 713 18.65 3.76 15.19
C PRO A 713 17.53 4.82 15.05
N MET A 714 17.77 5.83 14.22
CA MET A 714 16.80 6.90 13.94
C MET A 714 16.33 6.85 12.49
N ARG A 715 15.10 7.32 12.24
CA ARG A 715 14.61 7.55 10.89
C ARG A 715 15.21 8.85 10.37
N HIS A 716 15.78 8.83 9.17
CA HIS A 716 16.16 10.02 8.42
C HIS A 716 15.03 10.39 7.46
N TRP A 717 14.32 11.48 7.73
CA TRP A 717 13.16 11.91 6.96
C TRP A 717 12.93 13.40 7.16
N ASP A 718 12.52 14.11 6.12
CA ASP A 718 12.14 15.54 6.08
C ASP A 718 12.74 16.37 7.23
N PRO A 719 14.03 16.72 7.16
CA PRO A 719 14.69 17.39 8.27
C PRO A 719 14.43 18.89 8.32
N ASP A 720 14.63 19.46 9.51
CA ASP A 720 14.79 20.90 9.73
C ASP A 720 16.12 21.17 10.44
N CYS A 721 16.71 22.35 10.23
CA CYS A 721 17.90 22.78 10.95
C CYS A 721 17.80 24.27 11.26
N TRP A 722 18.11 24.65 12.50
CA TRP A 722 18.14 26.05 12.93
C TRP A 722 19.31 26.31 13.88
N LEU A 723 19.68 27.58 13.99
CA LEU A 723 20.70 28.06 14.91
C LEU A 723 20.03 28.72 16.13
N ASP A 724 20.33 28.23 17.33
CA ASP A 724 19.93 28.87 18.59
C ASP A 724 21.20 29.21 19.40
N GLY A 725 21.44 30.51 19.58
CA GLY A 725 22.72 31.01 20.09
C GLY A 725 23.88 30.60 19.18
N GLU A 726 24.82 29.81 19.72
CA GLU A 726 25.95 29.26 18.95
C GLU A 726 25.73 27.80 18.54
N THR A 727 24.59 27.19 18.84
CA THR A 727 24.37 25.76 18.61
C THR A 727 23.40 25.53 17.47
N TYR A 728 23.80 24.70 16.49
CA TYR A 728 22.89 24.19 15.49
C TYR A 728 22.08 23.05 16.09
N TYR A 729 20.77 23.10 15.91
CA TYR A 729 19.87 21.99 16.16
C TYR A 729 19.34 21.50 14.83
N ALA A 730 19.24 20.19 14.68
CA ALA A 730 18.53 19.58 13.58
C ALA A 730 17.52 18.56 14.09
N LEU A 731 16.43 18.46 13.34
CA LEU A 731 15.33 17.55 13.57
C LEU A 731 15.21 16.62 12.37
N SER A 732 14.96 15.34 12.62
CA SER A 732 14.53 14.40 11.58
C SER A 732 13.06 14.05 11.83
N GLY A 733 12.21 14.34 10.84
CA GLY A 733 10.76 14.23 10.92
C GLY A 733 10.21 12.80 10.83
N GLY A 734 8.90 12.71 10.62
CA GLY A 734 8.12 11.47 10.61
C GLY A 734 7.42 11.20 11.95
N ARG A 735 7.02 9.93 12.17
CA ARG A 735 6.53 9.46 13.46
C ARG A 735 7.70 9.25 14.41
N ASP A 736 7.56 9.73 15.66
CA ASP A 736 8.65 9.82 16.66
C ASP A 736 9.88 10.56 16.12
N PRO A 737 9.76 11.87 15.84
CA PRO A 737 10.85 12.64 15.26
C PRO A 737 11.97 12.86 16.29
N HIS A 738 13.23 12.84 15.83
CA HIS A 738 14.41 12.86 16.70
C HIS A 738 15.22 14.15 16.56
N LEU A 739 15.85 14.59 17.64
CA LEU A 739 16.64 15.82 17.76
C LEU A 739 18.14 15.52 17.85
N MET A 740 18.95 16.37 17.23
CA MET A 740 20.40 16.34 17.28
C MET A 740 20.97 17.76 17.31
N LYS A 741 22.18 17.92 17.81
CA LYS A 741 22.87 19.23 17.84
C LYS A 741 24.30 19.16 17.32
N SER A 742 24.80 20.29 16.84
CA SER A 742 26.17 20.44 16.37
C SER A 742 26.68 21.85 16.61
N SER A 743 28.00 22.00 16.81
CA SER A 743 28.66 23.31 16.85
C SER A 743 29.28 23.72 15.51
N ASP A 744 29.42 22.79 14.56
CA ASP A 744 30.20 22.96 13.33
C ASP A 744 29.56 22.36 12.07
N LEU A 745 28.32 21.86 12.17
CA LEU A 745 27.54 21.17 11.11
C LEU A 745 28.16 19.87 10.60
N LYS A 746 29.24 19.38 11.23
CA LYS A 746 29.97 18.17 10.84
C LYS A 746 29.89 17.10 11.92
N ASN A 747 30.12 17.51 13.17
CA ASN A 747 30.07 16.65 14.33
C ASN A 747 28.72 16.84 15.02
N TRP A 748 27.86 15.82 14.90
CA TRP A 748 26.51 15.84 15.42
C TRP A 748 26.40 14.97 16.67
N GLU A 749 25.81 15.51 17.74
CA GLU A 749 25.42 14.80 18.95
C GLU A 749 23.92 14.45 18.87
N TYR A 750 23.59 13.18 19.11
CA TYR A 750 22.20 12.70 19.15
C TYR A 750 21.57 12.98 20.52
N LEU A 751 20.38 13.59 20.53
CA LEU A 751 19.66 13.98 21.74
C LEU A 751 18.44 13.10 22.06
N GLY A 752 17.96 12.28 21.12
CA GLY A 752 16.78 11.42 21.30
C GLY A 752 15.51 11.98 20.67
N SER A 753 14.34 11.54 21.11
CA SER A 753 13.05 12.05 20.63
C SER A 753 12.91 13.56 20.88
N LEU A 754 12.39 14.27 19.88
CA LEU A 754 12.08 15.70 19.93
C LEU A 754 11.12 16.01 21.09
N LEU A 755 10.04 15.25 21.17
CA LEU A 755 8.94 15.56 22.08
C LEU A 755 9.29 15.16 23.52
N HIS A 756 9.07 16.07 24.45
CA HIS A 756 9.22 15.82 25.89
C HIS A 756 8.22 14.77 26.39
N ASP A 757 8.45 14.10 27.51
CA ASP A 757 7.56 13.03 28.00
C ASP A 757 6.26 13.60 28.59
N GLU A 758 6.35 14.76 29.22
CA GLU A 758 5.21 15.55 29.72
C GLU A 758 4.58 16.37 28.58
N ILE A 759 3.65 15.76 27.84
CA ILE A 759 2.83 16.47 26.83
C ILE A 759 1.37 16.48 27.30
N PRO A 760 0.68 17.64 27.30
CA PRO A 760 -0.76 17.68 27.54
C PRO A 760 -1.55 16.96 26.42
N ASP A 761 -2.79 16.56 26.70
CA ASP A 761 -3.68 16.10 25.62
C ASP A 761 -4.05 17.30 24.73
N LEU A 762 -3.60 17.26 23.47
CA LEU A 762 -3.83 18.30 22.46
C LEU A 762 -4.85 17.88 21.40
N GLY A 763 -5.58 16.78 21.63
CA GLY A 763 -6.55 16.24 20.68
C GLY A 763 -5.93 15.58 19.45
N VAL A 764 -4.63 15.30 19.49
CA VAL A 764 -3.88 14.54 18.47
C VAL A 764 -2.94 13.53 19.14
N PRO A 765 -2.77 12.32 18.58
CA PRO A 765 -1.85 11.32 19.14
C PRO A 765 -0.41 11.85 19.22
N ARG A 766 0.33 11.38 20.23
CA ARG A 766 1.76 11.72 20.41
C ARG A 766 2.62 11.28 19.22
N ASP A 767 2.30 10.14 18.63
CA ASP A 767 3.00 9.55 17.50
C ASP A 767 2.42 9.98 16.14
N GLU A 768 1.55 11.00 16.13
CA GLU A 768 1.08 11.63 14.90
C GLU A 768 2.29 12.12 14.08
N ASP A 769 2.17 11.99 12.77
CA ASP A 769 3.25 12.28 11.83
C ASP A 769 3.64 13.76 11.84
N ILE A 770 4.94 14.03 12.03
CA ILE A 770 5.57 15.36 12.00
C ILE A 770 6.55 15.35 10.82
N SER A 771 6.02 15.34 9.61
CA SER A 771 6.79 15.46 8.36
C SER A 771 6.89 16.93 7.95
N CYS A 772 7.87 17.25 7.10
CA CYS A 772 8.24 18.63 6.73
C CYS A 772 8.20 19.62 7.92
N PRO A 773 8.89 19.33 9.03
CA PRO A 773 8.93 20.24 10.17
C PRO A 773 9.68 21.52 9.80
N ASN A 774 9.30 22.62 10.45
CA ASN A 774 10.03 23.86 10.46
C ASN A 774 9.90 24.51 11.84
N MET A 775 11.02 24.57 12.57
CA MET A 775 11.10 25.01 13.96
C MET A 775 11.63 26.43 14.05
N PHE A 776 10.89 27.34 14.68
CA PHE A 776 11.33 28.72 14.87
C PHE A 776 10.66 29.40 16.06
N ARG A 777 11.26 30.49 16.55
CA ARG A 777 10.63 31.34 17.55
C ARG A 777 9.56 32.23 16.92
N LEU A 778 8.42 32.34 17.58
CA LEU A 778 7.33 33.25 17.24
C LEU A 778 6.81 33.91 18.51
N GLY A 779 7.17 35.18 18.72
CA GLY A 779 6.94 35.85 20.00
C GLY A 779 7.77 35.23 21.12
N ASP A 780 7.12 34.90 22.23
CA ASP A 780 7.72 34.25 23.40
C ASP A 780 7.68 32.71 23.34
N LYS A 781 7.12 32.12 22.26
CA LYS A 781 6.99 30.67 22.08
C LYS A 781 7.87 30.13 20.95
N TRP A 782 8.06 28.83 20.97
CA TRP A 782 8.56 28.05 19.85
C TRP A 782 7.37 27.52 19.04
N MET A 783 7.48 27.63 17.71
CA MET A 783 6.55 27.06 16.75
C MET A 783 7.21 25.87 16.06
N LEU A 784 6.49 24.75 16.06
CA LEU A 784 6.72 23.63 15.16
C LEU A 784 5.64 23.68 14.09
N LEU A 785 5.96 24.23 12.93
CA LEU A 785 5.12 24.17 11.74
C LEU A 785 5.42 22.84 11.01
N CYS A 786 4.41 22.07 10.63
CA CYS A 786 4.64 20.74 10.03
C CYS A 786 3.42 20.25 9.24
N LEU A 787 3.55 19.08 8.61
CA LEU A 787 2.42 18.32 8.08
C LEU A 787 2.27 16.98 8.80
N SER A 788 1.04 16.45 8.76
CA SER A 788 0.80 15.02 8.85
C SER A 788 0.28 14.54 7.50
N HIS A 789 0.76 13.39 7.00
CA HIS A 789 0.21 12.80 5.78
C HIS A 789 -1.29 12.47 5.92
N TRP A 790 -1.78 12.35 7.16
CA TRP A 790 -3.21 12.23 7.46
C TRP A 790 -3.89 13.58 7.57
N LEU A 791 -3.43 14.47 8.46
CA LEU A 791 -4.15 15.70 8.83
C LEU A 791 -3.89 16.90 7.91
N GLY A 792 -2.85 16.84 7.07
CA GLY A 792 -2.35 17.97 6.29
C GLY A 792 -1.56 18.97 7.14
N CYS A 793 -1.46 20.22 6.64
CA CYS A 793 -0.74 21.32 7.28
C CYS A 793 -1.28 21.64 8.68
N ARG A 794 -0.37 21.81 9.64
CA ARG A 794 -0.70 22.05 11.06
C ARG A 794 0.48 22.69 11.79
N TYR A 795 0.25 23.09 13.03
CA TYR A 795 1.31 23.62 13.89
C TYR A 795 1.12 23.24 15.35
N TYR A 796 2.23 23.30 16.09
CA TYR A 796 2.24 23.37 17.54
C TYR A 796 2.89 24.65 18.02
N LEU A 797 2.40 25.19 19.13
CA LEU A 797 3.09 26.21 19.91
C LEU A 797 3.51 25.62 21.25
N GLY A 798 4.72 25.96 21.70
CA GLY A 798 5.25 25.40 22.94
C GLY A 798 6.57 26.03 23.37
N HIS A 799 7.30 25.29 24.19
CA HIS A 799 8.61 25.69 24.69
C HIS A 799 9.56 24.50 24.76
N PHE A 800 10.85 24.76 25.01
CA PHE A 800 11.83 23.70 25.28
C PHE A 800 12.03 23.53 26.78
N LYS A 801 12.01 22.28 27.25
CA LYS A 801 12.35 21.86 28.61
C LYS A 801 13.28 20.65 28.51
N ASP A 802 14.39 20.69 29.23
CA ASP A 802 15.39 19.60 29.24
C ASP A 802 15.88 19.19 27.83
N GLU A 803 16.14 20.18 26.97
CA GLU A 803 16.51 20.01 25.54
C GLU A 803 15.48 19.21 24.71
N LYS A 804 14.21 19.16 25.12
CA LYS A 804 13.09 18.59 24.36
C LYS A 804 11.94 19.57 24.21
N TYR A 805 11.15 19.42 23.16
CA TYR A 805 10.01 20.28 22.86
C TYR A 805 8.76 19.82 23.61
N VAL A 806 8.14 20.74 24.36
CA VAL A 806 6.86 20.57 25.05
C VAL A 806 5.81 21.37 24.29
N PRO A 807 4.95 20.73 23.48
CA PRO A 807 3.85 21.45 22.83
C PRO A 807 2.76 21.77 23.86
N GLU A 808 2.24 22.99 23.81
CA GLU A 808 1.20 23.52 24.71
C GLU A 808 -0.14 23.71 24.00
N SER A 809 -0.10 23.94 22.68
CA SER A 809 -1.29 24.01 21.84
C SER A 809 -1.01 23.45 20.46
N HIS A 810 -2.08 23.02 19.79
CA HIS A 810 -2.06 22.47 18.44
C HIS A 810 -3.16 23.14 17.61
N GLY A 811 -2.87 23.43 16.33
CA GLY A 811 -3.85 23.96 15.40
C GLY A 811 -3.72 23.34 14.02
N LEU A 812 -4.87 23.02 13.42
CA LEU A 812 -4.97 22.56 12.03
C LEU A 812 -5.03 23.76 11.09
N MET A 813 -4.44 23.60 9.90
CA MET A 813 -4.58 24.53 8.77
C MET A 813 -5.20 23.84 7.54
N ASN A 814 -5.69 22.61 7.72
CA ASN A 814 -6.32 21.77 6.70
C ASN A 814 -7.56 21.04 7.28
N TRP A 815 -8.58 20.81 6.45
CA TRP A 815 -9.83 20.14 6.83
C TRP A 815 -10.39 19.30 5.68
N PHE A 816 -11.04 18.18 6.03
CA PHE A 816 -11.58 17.20 5.07
C PHE A 816 -13.03 17.51 4.66
N CYS A 817 -13.46 17.00 3.51
CA CYS A 817 -14.87 16.97 3.11
C CYS A 817 -15.53 15.61 3.42
N GLU A 818 -16.87 15.57 3.56
CA GLU A 818 -17.62 14.37 3.98
C GLU A 818 -17.45 13.14 3.05
N PHE A 819 -16.91 13.32 1.84
CA PHE A 819 -16.67 12.25 0.86
C PHE A 819 -15.21 11.75 0.80
N ASP A 820 -14.28 12.34 1.56
CA ASP A 820 -12.88 11.91 1.60
C ASP A 820 -12.75 10.61 2.41
N LYS A 821 -13.12 9.48 1.78
CA LYS A 821 -12.90 8.13 2.31
C LYS A 821 -11.50 7.66 1.92
N GLY A 822 -10.47 8.20 2.56
CA GLY A 822 -9.09 7.79 2.35
C GLY A 822 -8.08 8.93 2.45
N HIS A 823 -6.82 8.56 2.66
CA HIS A 823 -5.67 9.43 2.93
C HIS A 823 -5.26 10.38 1.77
N GLU A 824 -6.08 10.54 0.72
CA GLU A 824 -5.62 11.01 -0.60
C GLU A 824 -5.95 12.48 -0.95
N ASP A 825 -6.88 13.15 -0.24
CA ASP A 825 -7.43 14.47 -0.62
C ASP A 825 -7.24 15.57 0.48
N VAL A 826 -6.01 15.76 0.95
CA VAL A 826 -5.62 16.91 1.80
C VAL A 826 -5.27 18.14 0.94
N ASP A 827 -5.89 19.30 1.22
CA ASP A 827 -5.82 20.51 0.40
C ASP A 827 -4.54 21.33 0.63
N VAL A 828 -4.24 21.60 1.89
CA VAL A 828 -3.05 22.36 2.31
C VAL A 828 -2.07 21.39 2.94
N PHE A 829 -0.96 21.12 2.26
CA PHE A 829 -0.05 20.03 2.60
C PHE A 829 1.24 20.50 3.27
N ALA A 830 2.41 20.35 2.62
CA ALA A 830 3.70 20.64 3.24
C ALA A 830 3.93 22.14 3.39
N PRO A 831 4.17 22.65 4.61
CA PRO A 831 4.51 24.05 4.83
C PRO A 831 6.02 24.31 5.02
N GLU A 832 6.49 25.49 4.64
CA GLU A 832 7.78 26.03 5.09
C GLU A 832 7.66 27.56 5.29
N SER A 833 8.53 28.14 6.12
CA SER A 833 8.52 29.56 6.44
C SER A 833 9.89 30.23 6.34
N VAL A 834 9.87 31.56 6.22
CA VAL A 834 11.06 32.42 6.24
C VAL A 834 10.86 33.60 7.18
N LEU A 835 11.95 34.01 7.84
CA LEU A 835 11.99 35.28 8.57
C LEU A 835 12.34 36.38 7.58
N THR A 836 11.44 37.33 7.39
CA THR A 836 11.69 38.49 6.54
C THR A 836 12.61 39.49 7.26
N PRO A 837 13.30 40.38 6.52
CA PRO A 837 14.19 41.39 7.12
C PRO A 837 13.47 42.39 8.02
N ASP A 838 12.18 42.62 7.77
CA ASP A 838 11.33 43.48 8.59
C ASP A 838 10.71 42.75 9.80
N GLY A 839 11.16 41.52 10.08
CA GLY A 839 10.84 40.77 11.29
C GLY A 839 9.54 39.97 11.23
N ARG A 840 8.90 39.85 10.07
CA ARG A 840 7.71 39.02 9.87
C ARG A 840 8.12 37.57 9.63
N ARG A 841 7.29 36.64 10.09
CA ARG A 841 7.39 35.24 9.68
C ARG A 841 6.39 35.01 8.55
N VAL A 842 6.85 34.64 7.36
CA VAL A 842 6.00 34.37 6.20
C VAL A 842 6.11 32.90 5.83
N MET A 843 4.98 32.24 5.56
CA MET A 843 4.94 30.83 5.14
C MET A 843 4.25 30.62 3.80
N TRP A 844 4.60 29.51 3.15
CA TRP A 844 3.88 28.91 2.03
C TRP A 844 3.53 27.47 2.39
N ALA A 845 2.55 26.92 1.68
CA ALA A 845 2.29 25.49 1.69
C ALA A 845 1.97 24.99 0.28
N TRP A 846 2.19 23.70 0.04
CA TRP A 846 1.73 23.07 -1.19
C TRP A 846 0.20 22.93 -1.19
N SER A 847 -0.45 23.56 -2.16
CA SER A 847 -1.88 23.39 -2.48
C SER A 847 -2.04 22.21 -3.43
N ARG A 848 -2.50 21.06 -2.91
CA ARG A 848 -2.64 19.83 -3.73
C ARG A 848 -3.81 19.94 -4.69
N VAL A 849 -3.57 19.48 -5.92
CA VAL A 849 -4.65 19.31 -6.90
C VAL A 849 -5.43 18.05 -6.54
N LYS A 850 -6.68 18.19 -6.09
CA LYS A 850 -7.57 17.07 -5.76
C LYS A 850 -7.68 16.06 -6.89
N GLU A 851 -7.85 14.78 -6.56
CA GLU A 851 -8.03 13.71 -7.56
C GLU A 851 -9.22 14.00 -8.50
N ARG A 852 -10.27 14.65 -7.99
CA ARG A 852 -11.43 15.09 -8.80
C ARG A 852 -11.11 16.14 -9.87
N LEU A 853 -9.97 16.83 -9.77
CA LEU A 853 -9.48 17.79 -10.76
C LEU A 853 -8.44 17.18 -11.71
N LYS A 854 -8.17 15.87 -11.60
CA LYS A 854 -7.24 15.16 -12.48
C LYS A 854 -7.74 15.18 -13.93
N GLY A 855 -6.85 15.55 -14.84
CA GLY A 855 -7.17 15.70 -16.27
C GLY A 855 -7.71 17.08 -16.65
N VAL A 856 -8.01 17.96 -15.68
CA VAL A 856 -8.20 19.38 -15.95
C VAL A 856 -6.84 20.00 -16.25
N PRO A 857 -6.68 20.83 -17.29
CA PRO A 857 -5.41 21.46 -17.65
C PRO A 857 -5.05 22.62 -16.70
N ILE A 858 -4.84 22.29 -15.42
CA ILE A 858 -4.32 23.21 -14.39
C ILE A 858 -2.81 22.94 -14.21
N GLN A 859 -2.07 23.96 -13.75
CA GLN A 859 -0.66 23.82 -13.37
C GLN A 859 -0.51 22.89 -12.16
N SER A 860 0.69 22.32 -11.97
CA SER A 860 1.04 21.50 -10.80
C SER A 860 1.95 22.26 -9.84
N SER A 861 2.31 21.62 -8.72
CA SER A 861 3.17 22.20 -7.66
C SER A 861 2.70 23.60 -7.22
N ILE A 862 1.39 23.78 -7.09
CA ILE A 862 0.78 25.06 -6.77
C ILE A 862 1.14 25.43 -5.33
N GLN A 863 1.76 26.58 -5.12
CA GLN A 863 1.99 27.12 -3.79
C GLN A 863 0.77 27.93 -3.36
N SER A 864 0.41 27.84 -2.09
CA SER A 864 -0.56 28.75 -1.46
C SER A 864 -0.09 30.19 -1.61
N LEU A 865 -0.99 31.15 -1.46
CA LEU A 865 -0.57 32.52 -1.20
C LEU A 865 0.32 32.57 0.06
N PRO A 866 1.35 33.44 0.06
CA PRO A 866 2.16 33.67 1.24
C PRO A 866 1.31 34.18 2.40
N ARG A 867 1.57 33.66 3.61
CA ARG A 867 0.83 34.01 4.84
C ARG A 867 1.76 34.51 5.92
N GLU A 868 1.45 35.68 6.48
CA GLU A 868 2.13 36.23 7.66
C GLU A 868 1.63 35.54 8.93
N LEU A 869 2.56 34.95 9.69
CA LEU A 869 2.33 34.35 11.00
C LEU A 869 2.72 35.34 12.10
N SER A 870 1.83 35.54 13.06
CA SER A 870 2.10 36.38 14.24
C SER A 870 1.42 35.80 15.48
N LEU A 871 2.05 35.97 16.64
CA LEU A 871 1.52 35.54 17.93
C LEU A 871 1.39 36.78 18.86
N PRO A 872 0.20 37.38 18.96
CA PRO A 872 -0.08 38.49 19.88
C PRO A 872 -0.12 38.03 21.35
N GLU A 873 -0.22 38.98 22.28
CA GLU A 873 -0.26 38.74 23.74
C GLU A 873 -1.43 37.84 24.19
N ASP A 874 -2.50 37.73 23.40
CA ASP A 874 -3.62 36.83 23.69
C ASP A 874 -3.29 35.34 23.43
N GLY A 875 -2.10 35.04 22.92
CA GLY A 875 -1.56 33.69 22.79
C GLY A 875 -2.19 32.85 21.68
N ILE A 876 -3.01 33.43 20.80
CA ILE A 876 -3.64 32.70 19.69
C ILE A 876 -2.97 33.11 18.38
N LEU A 877 -2.59 32.13 17.55
CA LEU A 877 -1.93 32.39 16.26
C LEU A 877 -2.82 33.25 15.33
N ARG A 878 -2.21 34.25 14.68
CA ARG A 878 -2.83 35.08 13.64
C ARG A 878 -2.13 34.75 12.34
N ILE A 879 -2.91 34.25 11.38
CA ILE A 879 -2.49 33.97 10.01
C ILE A 879 -3.15 35.04 9.15
N ARG A 880 -2.35 35.87 8.47
CA ARG A 880 -2.86 36.92 7.58
C ARG A 880 -2.33 36.69 6.17
N PRO A 881 -3.11 36.98 5.12
CA PRO A 881 -2.56 37.07 3.78
C PRO A 881 -1.41 38.07 3.75
N LEU A 882 -0.41 37.80 2.92
CA LEU A 882 0.71 38.72 2.73
C LEU A 882 0.24 40.13 2.38
N ARG A 883 0.76 41.16 3.06
CA ARG A 883 0.37 42.55 2.79
C ARG A 883 0.77 43.03 1.40
N GLU A 884 1.82 42.47 0.80
CA GLU A 884 2.23 42.81 -0.55
C GLU A 884 1.13 42.48 -1.57
N LEU A 885 0.22 41.52 -1.30
CA LEU A 885 -0.92 41.24 -2.18
C LEU A 885 -1.78 42.48 -2.45
N GLU A 886 -1.79 43.46 -1.55
CA GLU A 886 -2.51 44.72 -1.74
C GLU A 886 -2.01 45.51 -2.96
N THR A 887 -0.75 45.32 -3.38
CA THR A 887 -0.20 45.99 -4.57
C THR A 887 -0.73 45.42 -5.88
N LEU A 888 -1.34 44.23 -5.85
CA LEU A 888 -2.00 43.64 -7.03
C LEU A 888 -3.42 44.16 -7.24
N ARG A 889 -3.99 44.92 -6.28
CA ARG A 889 -5.35 45.43 -6.36
C ARG A 889 -5.48 46.54 -7.40
N PHE A 890 -6.44 46.41 -8.28
CA PHE A 890 -6.87 47.44 -9.21
C PHE A 890 -8.38 47.32 -9.47
N ASP A 891 -8.99 48.36 -10.04
CA ASP A 891 -10.44 48.44 -10.32
C ASP A 891 -11.33 48.07 -9.12
N GLU A 892 -11.12 48.76 -7.99
CA GLU A 892 -11.94 48.54 -6.79
C GLU A 892 -13.43 48.78 -7.10
N ARG A 893 -14.25 47.80 -6.73
CA ARG A 893 -15.72 47.85 -6.80
C ARG A 893 -16.28 47.57 -5.41
N SER A 894 -17.30 48.31 -5.02
CA SER A 894 -17.94 48.11 -3.72
C SER A 894 -19.45 48.24 -3.82
N GLU A 895 -20.14 47.40 -3.08
CA GLU A 895 -21.57 47.52 -2.81
C GLU A 895 -21.75 47.46 -1.28
N SER A 896 -22.50 48.40 -0.70
CA SER A 896 -22.64 48.56 0.75
C SER A 896 -24.12 48.74 1.14
N ASP A 897 -24.40 48.64 2.45
CA ASP A 897 -25.74 48.82 3.03
C ASP A 897 -26.83 47.88 2.45
N LEU A 898 -26.41 46.71 1.98
CA LEU A 898 -27.30 45.68 1.45
C LEU A 898 -28.04 44.97 2.59
N LYS A 899 -29.38 45.07 2.59
CA LYS A 899 -30.26 44.33 3.52
C LYS A 899 -30.84 43.10 2.84
N LEU A 900 -30.60 41.94 3.43
CA LEU A 900 -31.12 40.65 2.95
C LEU A 900 -32.24 40.17 3.84
N GLU A 901 -33.39 39.90 3.24
CA GLU A 901 -34.51 39.24 3.91
C GLU A 901 -34.27 37.72 3.99
N SER A 902 -34.87 37.07 4.99
CA SER A 902 -34.75 35.63 5.17
C SER A 902 -35.14 34.85 3.90
N GLY A 903 -34.28 33.92 3.47
CA GLY A 903 -34.53 33.08 2.30
C GLY A 903 -34.27 33.75 0.94
N THR A 904 -33.75 34.98 0.93
CA THR A 904 -33.40 35.70 -0.31
C THR A 904 -31.90 35.69 -0.59
N SER A 905 -31.52 35.95 -1.84
CA SER A 905 -30.13 36.15 -2.26
C SER A 905 -30.01 37.44 -3.06
N TYR A 906 -28.96 38.20 -2.82
CA TYR A 906 -28.61 39.36 -3.62
C TYR A 906 -27.43 39.02 -4.53
N ARG A 907 -27.59 39.26 -5.83
CA ARG A 907 -26.51 39.12 -6.79
C ARG A 907 -25.75 40.43 -6.90
N LEU A 908 -24.45 40.39 -6.60
CA LEU A 908 -23.53 41.50 -6.84
C LEU A 908 -23.53 41.85 -8.34
N ARG A 909 -23.76 43.11 -8.65
CA ARG A 909 -23.97 43.61 -10.03
C ARG A 909 -22.69 44.15 -10.62
N GLU A 910 -21.86 44.78 -9.79
CA GLU A 910 -20.65 45.46 -10.24
C GLU A 910 -19.38 44.63 -10.01
N ILE A 911 -19.50 43.47 -9.34
CA ILE A 911 -18.37 42.61 -8.97
C ILE A 911 -18.49 41.29 -9.75
N SER A 912 -17.58 41.06 -10.71
CA SER A 912 -17.49 39.82 -11.48
C SER A 912 -16.07 39.62 -12.03
N GLY A 913 -15.64 38.37 -12.16
CA GLY A 913 -14.30 38.01 -12.60
C GLY A 913 -13.91 36.62 -12.11
N ASP A 914 -12.81 36.10 -12.63
CA ASP A 914 -12.26 34.80 -12.27
C ASP A 914 -10.87 34.91 -11.60
N ALA A 915 -10.33 36.12 -11.47
CA ALA A 915 -9.16 36.45 -10.64
C ALA A 915 -9.48 37.70 -9.81
N LEU A 916 -9.85 37.53 -8.54
CA LEU A 916 -10.38 38.59 -7.68
C LEU A 916 -9.92 38.43 -6.23
N GLU A 917 -9.76 39.54 -5.54
CA GLU A 917 -9.83 39.59 -4.08
C GLU A 917 -11.19 40.18 -3.68
N ILE A 918 -11.94 39.49 -2.82
CA ILE A 918 -13.27 39.90 -2.36
C ILE A 918 -13.25 39.99 -0.84
N ARG A 919 -13.50 41.19 -0.30
CA ARG A 919 -13.76 41.38 1.13
C ARG A 919 -15.25 41.51 1.38
N VAL A 920 -15.80 40.67 2.27
CA VAL A 920 -17.22 40.68 2.60
C VAL A 920 -17.40 40.89 4.10
N VAL A 921 -18.04 42.00 4.46
CA VAL A 921 -18.41 42.29 5.85
C VAL A 921 -19.91 42.07 6.04
N VAL A 922 -20.28 41.15 6.94
CA VAL A 922 -21.70 40.83 7.21
C VAL A 922 -22.02 41.11 8.67
N GLN A 923 -23.09 41.86 8.89
CA GLN A 923 -23.73 41.99 10.21
C GLN A 923 -24.78 40.87 10.33
N PRO A 924 -24.54 39.80 11.10
CA PRO A 924 -25.39 38.60 11.05
C PRO A 924 -26.80 38.80 11.62
N GLY A 925 -26.98 39.78 12.51
CA GLY A 925 -28.26 40.03 13.18
C GLY A 925 -28.84 38.77 13.82
N ALA A 926 -30.06 38.39 13.44
CA ALA A 926 -30.75 37.18 13.90
C ALA A 926 -30.59 35.96 12.96
N ALA A 927 -29.77 36.06 11.92
CA ALA A 927 -29.63 35.01 10.91
C ALA A 927 -29.05 33.72 11.52
N GLN A 928 -29.69 32.58 11.23
CA GLN A 928 -29.19 31.27 11.67
C GLN A 928 -28.11 30.71 10.73
N LYS A 929 -28.16 31.10 9.46
CA LYS A 929 -27.28 30.67 8.38
C LYS A 929 -27.20 31.78 7.33
N PHE A 930 -26.00 32.14 6.90
CA PHE A 930 -25.77 33.15 5.86
C PHE A 930 -24.43 32.89 5.18
N GLY A 931 -24.14 33.57 4.07
CA GLY A 931 -22.91 33.32 3.32
C GLY A 931 -22.88 33.92 1.93
N VAL A 932 -21.89 33.51 1.14
CA VAL A 932 -21.61 33.99 -0.22
C VAL A 932 -21.52 32.79 -1.17
N ARG A 933 -21.94 32.95 -2.42
CA ARG A 933 -21.73 31.95 -3.48
C ARG A 933 -20.78 32.51 -4.53
N LEU A 934 -19.70 31.78 -4.81
CA LEU A 934 -18.64 32.15 -5.74
C LEU A 934 -18.80 31.38 -7.05
N TYR A 935 -18.21 31.83 -8.16
CA TYR A 935 -18.34 31.16 -9.47
C TYR A 935 -19.78 30.83 -9.89
N CYS A 936 -20.73 31.72 -9.57
CA CYS A 936 -22.12 31.54 -10.00
C CYS A 936 -22.25 31.69 -11.52
N ASP A 937 -23.25 31.04 -12.11
CA ASP A 937 -23.62 31.27 -13.50
C ASP A 937 -24.24 32.66 -13.72
N ARG A 938 -24.57 32.97 -14.98
CA ARG A 938 -25.13 34.28 -15.38
C ARG A 938 -26.44 34.63 -14.69
N GLU A 939 -27.13 33.69 -14.04
CA GLU A 939 -28.36 33.91 -13.29
C GLU A 939 -28.12 34.00 -11.77
N GLY A 940 -26.88 33.80 -11.30
CA GLY A 940 -26.55 33.75 -9.87
C GLY A 940 -26.74 32.36 -9.26
N ASN A 941 -26.91 31.32 -10.09
CA ASN A 941 -27.15 29.95 -9.66
C ASN A 941 -25.85 29.11 -9.71
N ARG A 942 -25.88 27.90 -9.12
CA ARG A 942 -24.80 26.88 -9.21
C ARG A 942 -23.40 27.30 -8.74
N GLY A 943 -23.29 28.33 -7.89
CA GLY A 943 -22.00 28.76 -7.34
C GLY A 943 -21.47 27.90 -6.18
N PHE A 944 -20.17 27.95 -5.95
CA PHE A 944 -19.46 27.38 -4.81
C PHE A 944 -19.85 28.11 -3.51
N PRO A 945 -20.52 27.46 -2.54
CA PRO A 945 -21.03 28.13 -1.35
C PRO A 945 -19.98 28.27 -0.24
N ILE A 946 -19.83 29.47 0.30
CA ILE A 946 -19.22 29.70 1.62
C ILE A 946 -20.35 30.02 2.58
N THR A 947 -20.51 29.22 3.63
CA THR A 947 -21.64 29.33 4.56
C THR A 947 -21.20 29.39 6.01
N ILE A 948 -21.79 30.30 6.79
CA ILE A 948 -21.55 30.48 8.22
C ILE A 948 -22.81 30.10 8.98
N GLU A 949 -22.65 29.27 10.01
CA GLU A 949 -23.72 28.82 10.92
C GLU A 949 -23.33 29.17 12.37
N PRO A 950 -23.57 30.41 12.85
CA PRO A 950 -23.04 30.87 14.14
C PRO A 950 -23.45 30.00 15.33
N ARG A 951 -24.70 29.52 15.33
CA ARG A 951 -25.22 28.64 16.40
C ARG A 951 -24.52 27.28 16.46
N LYS A 952 -23.98 26.80 15.34
CA LYS A 952 -23.23 25.54 15.25
C LYS A 952 -21.72 25.73 15.43
N LYS A 953 -21.25 26.98 15.57
CA LYS A 953 -19.84 27.33 15.61
C LYS A 953 -19.05 26.72 14.44
N SER A 954 -19.61 26.84 13.23
CA SER A 954 -19.02 26.26 12.02
C SER A 954 -19.15 27.17 10.81
N MET A 955 -18.15 27.09 9.93
CA MET A 955 -18.17 27.59 8.56
C MET A 955 -18.01 26.40 7.60
N SER A 956 -18.57 26.51 6.39
CA SER A 956 -18.42 25.52 5.33
C SER A 956 -17.96 26.17 4.04
N LEU A 957 -16.94 25.60 3.40
CA LEU A 957 -16.45 25.95 2.07
C LEU A 957 -16.82 24.79 1.14
N GLY A 958 -17.91 24.94 0.38
CA GLY A 958 -18.52 23.84 -0.33
C GLY A 958 -18.98 22.76 0.65
N GLU A 959 -18.36 21.59 0.56
CA GLU A 959 -18.63 20.41 1.39
C GLU A 959 -17.65 20.27 2.56
N THR A 960 -16.59 21.08 2.61
CA THR A 960 -15.62 21.07 3.72
C THR A 960 -16.17 21.91 4.86
N ARG A 961 -16.27 21.34 6.07
CA ARG A 961 -16.71 22.05 7.28
C ARG A 961 -15.51 22.34 8.18
N VAL A 962 -15.39 23.59 8.63
CA VAL A 962 -14.34 24.08 9.53
C VAL A 962 -14.95 24.65 10.82
N PRO A 963 -14.33 24.44 11.99
CA PRO A 963 -14.72 25.13 13.22
C PRO A 963 -14.57 26.64 13.06
N PHE A 964 -15.61 27.41 13.38
CA PHE A 964 -15.60 28.86 13.25
C PHE A 964 -16.61 29.51 14.20
N GLU A 965 -16.16 30.41 15.06
CA GLU A 965 -17.00 31.07 16.06
C GLU A 965 -17.05 32.58 15.83
N LEU A 966 -18.26 33.14 15.90
CA LEU A 966 -18.51 34.57 15.96
C LEU A 966 -19.09 34.92 17.33
N LYS A 967 -18.56 35.94 17.98
CA LYS A 967 -19.10 36.50 19.22
C LYS A 967 -20.44 37.17 18.97
N ALA A 968 -21.23 37.37 20.03
CA ALA A 968 -22.50 38.07 19.93
C ALA A 968 -22.28 39.50 19.40
N ALA A 969 -23.03 39.87 18.36
CA ALA A 969 -22.91 41.15 17.65
C ALA A 969 -21.55 41.42 16.97
N GLU A 970 -20.70 40.39 16.82
CA GLU A 970 -19.48 40.49 16.00
C GLU A 970 -19.84 40.45 14.52
N ASN A 971 -19.25 41.37 13.77
CA ASN A 971 -19.35 41.35 12.31
C ASN A 971 -18.47 40.23 11.76
N LEU A 972 -18.98 39.49 10.80
CA LEU A 972 -18.14 38.61 9.99
C LEU A 972 -17.32 39.49 9.04
N ASP A 973 -16.01 39.26 8.95
CA ASP A 973 -15.11 39.85 7.93
C ASP A 973 -14.42 38.70 7.20
N LEU A 974 -14.85 38.41 5.96
CA LEU A 974 -14.26 37.38 5.09
C LEU A 974 -13.37 38.05 4.05
N ARG A 975 -12.21 37.44 3.79
CA ARG A 975 -11.29 37.88 2.73
C ARG A 975 -10.99 36.72 1.79
N ILE A 976 -11.64 36.72 0.64
CA ILE A 976 -11.65 35.62 -0.32
C ILE A 976 -10.73 35.96 -1.50
N PHE A 977 -9.80 35.08 -1.83
CA PHE A 977 -8.97 35.14 -3.02
C PHE A 977 -9.46 34.10 -4.03
N LEU A 978 -9.90 34.57 -5.20
CA LEU A 978 -10.31 33.76 -6.33
C LEU A 978 -9.22 33.78 -7.39
N ASP A 979 -8.72 32.63 -7.81
CA ASP A 979 -7.79 32.51 -8.93
C ASP A 979 -8.18 31.33 -9.82
N LYS A 980 -8.93 31.61 -10.89
CA LYS A 980 -9.55 30.69 -11.85
C LYS A 980 -10.26 29.49 -11.21
N ASN A 981 -9.50 28.49 -10.79
CA ASN A 981 -9.96 27.21 -10.26
C ASN A 981 -9.57 26.99 -8.78
N LEU A 982 -9.03 28.01 -8.11
CA LEU A 982 -8.58 27.96 -6.72
C LEU A 982 -9.23 29.07 -5.88
N ILE A 983 -9.62 28.73 -4.65
CA ILE A 983 -10.23 29.63 -3.68
C ILE A 983 -9.44 29.54 -2.37
N GLU A 984 -8.94 30.67 -1.87
CA GLU A 984 -8.48 30.82 -0.48
C GLU A 984 -9.45 31.77 0.26
N VAL A 985 -9.82 31.43 1.50
CA VAL A 985 -10.83 32.16 2.30
C VAL A 985 -10.26 32.56 3.66
#